data_AF-A0A6S7A6W9-F1
#
_entry.id   AF-A0A6S7A6W9-F1
#
_cell.length_a   1.000
_cell.length_b   1.000
_cell.length_c   1.000
_cell.angle_alpha   90.00
_cell.angle_beta   90.00
_cell.angle_gamma   90.00
#
_symmetry.space_group_name_H-M   'P 1'
#
loop_
_entity.id
_entity.type
_entity.pdbx_description
1 polymer ?
#
loop_
_entity_poly.entity_id
_entity_poly.type
_entity_poly.pdbx_seq_one_letter_code
_entity_poly.pdbx_strand_id
1 'polypeptide(L)'
;MLQETPRKSRRGARQAVTLTALAAALSLGAAGFAPPARAQGPDKTKATSKTETHARAAQPPAASPTQGGKDACDCSSPYREYKAADTADTRAMFAAVDAGDEAAFTAALAKVARPGDYAREGVPLLHALLTPPWPRSKHVYWDMPADEAARLRQAHRDALPVRTRMLAALLATQPPLNDITYESRRSPVQLALLYGSPDILDRLLAAGARADQRGDDNRTPLDFLLNRDFEFAVRMTYLPRLVDRQDTTRMVLALLKAGAPRPFAYVDDHSDDITRSALKDAQGKPRFAADYLAWPALVELTEGGDVVRALAATGTTPAYGDGISPLALAAYTGNAGAVSALMELGPRTTPATGYGETGDIDLWLDAAQAAVVTGHGDIAAPLLRAGMPFGQRGPQISNDTAVFVRMEADTRPILNLAARKGDVATVKRLLALGAPVEGDPAEQYGDTPLADAVQACQADAARALLAAGANPALLRQGYDRKTALERAIEADDPALLRDLLAATPREALQALLADPAHSPVAQALRQPGKQGAGLLRQLVDAGLDPKTLDAGAIRQALENGDIAMATYLMDAGVPVNPPAASATAKDDAFDRQGVPPLMVAVTSDQPAMVDALLAKGADPLGLAPEGRSALYWAIASRNGVVLERLLQAGAKLDDPRLPRAPARYALLNAALAAGDIKMVNRVAEGSGQTLAAACLPEGGEYALLDRPGYFAQLQAAGFTGAHGECVQEGGALPQRLLSALLRDRQLAVARRDTVIDVLSRLKAAGAALDARTESGETPLVAAIQIGRADLADVLLAAGANADMADLRGRSPAWVALETGQPAMLALLARYKARFDGAAAPQGQSFSQTLACQSAPAFAVALQNAGVAVKQDCPRASAANKTAAKSAARLAGHYYLRGMREVGSELLLTEDGRFQYLMSYGAVDIEASGQWRSDGKTIHLDTPPIQPFSAIAGVRADTLPAEGDGMTVRVYYQGRPVKVDVAMSSATGDFAGTPRQSEGANGVSAPIDAGQLKALAVYVPLPAGARWHDVDVSKLDAQARSVRVDLDVPEAASLTPLHMTLALREDGALTASQGGRELRYEKE
;
A
#
# COMPACT_ATOMS: atom_id res chain seq x y z
N MET A 1 50.37 41.65 -42.09
CA MET A 1 51.39 41.83 -41.03
C MET A 1 50.86 41.10 -39.80
N LEU A 2 51.45 39.95 -39.42
CA LEU A 2 52.57 39.83 -38.48
C LEU A 2 52.13 40.28 -37.07
N GLN A 3 52.21 39.50 -35.98
CA GLN A 3 52.77 38.17 -35.62
C GLN A 3 51.92 37.68 -34.40
N GLU A 4 51.55 36.44 -34.10
CA GLU A 4 52.24 35.15 -33.86
C GLU A 4 51.51 34.45 -32.70
N THR A 5 51.48 33.12 -32.75
CA THR A 5 50.94 32.11 -31.82
C THR A 5 51.87 31.87 -30.61
N PRO A 6 51.52 31.12 -29.51
CA PRO A 6 50.68 29.90 -29.56
C PRO A 6 49.85 29.43 -28.33
N ARG A 7 48.95 28.48 -28.65
CA ARG A 7 48.47 27.31 -27.86
C ARG A 7 48.03 27.53 -26.39
N LYS A 8 46.71 27.44 -26.17
CA LYS A 8 46.08 26.23 -25.57
C LYS A 8 44.59 26.15 -25.88
N SER A 9 44.05 24.93 -25.83
CA SER A 9 42.69 24.56 -26.22
C SER A 9 41.59 25.06 -25.27
N ARG A 10 40.40 25.36 -25.82
CA ARG A 10 39.09 25.11 -25.18
C ARG A 10 37.97 25.16 -26.24
N ARG A 11 37.04 24.21 -26.19
CA ARG A 11 35.85 24.16 -27.07
C ARG A 11 34.88 25.29 -26.68
N GLY A 12 34.18 25.84 -27.67
CA GLY A 12 33.13 26.84 -27.44
C GLY A 12 31.84 26.24 -26.87
N ALA A 13 31.16 27.00 -26.03
CA ALA A 13 29.82 26.71 -25.52
C ALA A 13 29.02 28.02 -25.39
N ARG A 14 27.87 28.09 -26.06
CA ARG A 14 26.85 29.16 -26.06
C ARG A 14 25.67 28.62 -26.89
N GLN A 15 24.39 28.70 -26.49
CA GLN A 15 23.73 29.31 -25.33
C GLN A 15 22.56 28.43 -24.83
N ALA A 16 22.32 28.44 -23.53
CA ALA A 16 20.99 28.38 -22.92
C ALA A 16 21.08 29.11 -21.56
N VAL A 17 20.02 29.79 -21.14
CA VAL A 17 20.07 30.78 -20.05
C VAL A 17 19.70 30.16 -18.71
N THR A 18 20.55 30.36 -17.70
CA THR A 18 20.23 30.15 -16.28
C THR A 18 20.78 31.31 -15.45
N LEU A 19 20.01 31.76 -14.47
CA LEU A 19 20.42 32.80 -13.52
C LEU A 19 19.90 32.42 -12.12
N THR A 20 20.83 32.15 -11.21
CA THR A 20 20.59 31.81 -9.81
C THR A 20 21.23 32.84 -8.89
N ALA A 21 20.53 33.27 -7.84
CA ALA A 21 21.15 33.66 -6.56
C ALA A 21 20.10 33.70 -5.42
N LEU A 22 20.51 33.24 -4.24
CA LEU A 22 19.79 33.32 -2.95
C LEU A 22 20.04 34.68 -2.28
N ALA A 23 19.20 35.09 -1.29
CA ALA A 23 19.63 35.18 0.13
C ALA A 23 18.62 35.83 1.11
N ALA A 24 18.35 35.10 2.21
CA ALA A 24 18.42 35.50 3.62
C ALA A 24 17.55 36.63 4.27
N ALA A 25 16.72 36.17 5.22
CA ALA A 25 16.74 36.48 6.67
C ALA A 25 16.14 37.79 7.28
N LEU A 26 15.60 37.61 8.50
CA LEU A 26 14.99 38.61 9.38
C LEU A 26 15.99 39.59 10.02
N SER A 27 15.53 40.81 10.35
CA SER A 27 15.97 41.55 11.55
C SER A 27 15.00 42.69 11.93
N LEU A 28 15.06 43.12 13.20
CA LEU A 28 14.21 44.15 13.82
C LEU A 28 14.71 45.57 13.51
N GLY A 29 13.88 46.60 13.69
CA GLY A 29 14.39 47.99 13.84
C GLY A 29 13.36 49.12 13.75
N ALA A 30 13.08 49.77 14.88
CA ALA A 30 12.12 50.86 15.05
C ALA A 30 12.48 52.20 14.37
N ALA A 31 11.47 52.90 13.85
CA ALA A 31 11.24 54.36 13.92
C ALA A 31 9.90 54.69 13.20
N GLY A 32 9.04 55.62 13.62
CA GLY A 32 9.17 56.60 14.70
C GLY A 32 8.91 58.03 14.21
N PHE A 33 7.64 58.37 13.91
CA PHE A 33 7.21 59.77 13.73
C PHE A 33 5.83 60.01 14.37
N ALA A 34 5.70 61.15 15.05
CA ALA A 34 4.54 61.55 15.85
C ALA A 34 4.17 63.04 15.53
N PRO A 35 3.43 63.81 16.36
CA PRO A 35 2.05 64.22 16.08
C PRO A 35 1.84 65.76 16.04
N PRO A 36 0.59 66.25 15.96
CA PRO A 36 0.01 67.14 17.01
C PRO A 36 -1.51 66.91 17.24
N ALA A 37 -2.26 67.53 18.18
CA ALA A 37 -2.05 68.14 19.51
C ALA A 37 -3.45 68.30 20.19
N ARG A 38 -3.68 67.85 21.43
CA ARG A 38 -3.51 68.54 22.76
C ARG A 38 -4.54 69.65 23.11
N ALA A 39 -5.46 69.38 24.06
CA ALA A 39 -6.10 70.31 25.03
C ALA A 39 -7.00 69.49 26.00
N GLN A 40 -6.74 69.36 27.31
CA GLN A 40 -6.97 70.28 28.46
C GLN A 40 -8.42 70.32 29.02
N GLY A 41 -8.57 70.12 30.35
CA GLY A 41 -9.81 70.29 31.14
C GLY A 41 -10.01 71.75 31.61
N PRO A 42 -10.66 72.07 32.77
CA PRO A 42 -10.93 71.21 33.95
C PRO A 42 -12.28 71.39 34.71
N ASP A 43 -12.50 70.48 35.67
CA ASP A 43 -13.11 70.58 37.02
C ASP A 43 -13.97 71.81 37.46
N LYS A 44 -15.13 71.52 38.11
CA LYS A 44 -15.59 72.23 39.33
C LYS A 44 -16.69 71.49 40.12
N THR A 45 -16.67 71.70 41.44
CA THR A 45 -17.51 71.04 42.47
C THR A 45 -18.64 71.93 42.99
N LYS A 46 -19.78 71.37 43.46
CA LYS A 46 -20.16 71.16 44.89
C LYS A 46 -21.68 71.00 45.15
N ALA A 47 -22.04 69.86 45.75
CA ALA A 47 -23.09 69.59 46.76
C ALA A 47 -24.45 70.35 46.78
N THR A 48 -25.55 69.58 46.80
CA THR A 48 -26.52 69.54 47.94
C THR A 48 -27.34 68.23 47.93
N SER A 49 -28.16 67.98 48.94
CA SER A 49 -28.43 66.64 49.49
C SER A 49 -29.82 66.03 49.28
N LYS A 50 -29.89 64.71 49.55
CA LYS A 50 -31.05 63.82 49.82
C LYS A 50 -31.74 63.12 48.64
N THR A 51 -31.46 61.81 48.53
CA THR A 51 -32.48 60.78 48.28
C THR A 51 -32.04 59.47 48.91
N GLU A 52 -33.01 58.63 49.28
CA GLU A 52 -32.81 57.39 50.03
C GLU A 52 -32.14 56.29 49.19
N THR A 53 -31.18 55.58 49.78
CA THR A 53 -30.60 54.37 49.19
C THR A 53 -31.31 53.13 49.69
N HIS A 54 -32.25 52.59 48.90
CA HIS A 54 -32.58 51.17 49.00
C HIS A 54 -31.50 50.34 48.29
N ALA A 55 -30.94 49.38 49.02
CA ALA A 55 -29.76 48.64 48.58
C ALA A 55 -30.07 47.65 47.45
N ARG A 56 -29.17 47.62 46.46
CA ARG A 56 -29.15 46.68 45.35
C ARG A 56 -28.72 45.30 45.88
N ALA A 57 -29.62 44.31 45.86
CA ALA A 57 -29.28 42.96 46.31
C ALA A 57 -28.22 42.33 45.40
N ALA A 58 -27.08 41.96 46.00
CA ALA A 58 -25.97 41.33 45.30
C ALA A 58 -26.23 39.84 45.02
N GLN A 59 -25.45 39.27 44.11
CA GLN A 59 -25.34 37.83 43.90
C GLN A 59 -25.04 37.13 45.25
N PRO A 60 -25.64 35.97 45.55
CA PRO A 60 -25.16 35.13 46.64
C PRO A 60 -23.74 34.65 46.29
N PRO A 61 -22.78 34.70 47.23
CA PRO A 61 -21.40 34.29 46.97
C PRO A 61 -21.30 32.78 46.78
N ALA A 62 -20.32 32.35 45.98
CA ALA A 62 -19.92 30.95 45.91
C ALA A 62 -19.50 30.45 47.31
N ALA A 63 -20.05 29.31 47.74
CA ALA A 63 -19.69 28.70 49.01
C ALA A 63 -18.34 27.98 48.88
N SER A 64 -17.33 28.45 49.61
CA SER A 64 -16.07 27.72 49.81
C SER A 64 -16.30 26.45 50.66
N PRO A 65 -15.52 25.38 50.45
CA PRO A 65 -15.75 24.11 51.13
C PRO A 65 -15.39 24.18 52.62
N THR A 66 -16.31 23.73 53.48
CA THR A 66 -16.07 23.51 54.91
C THR A 66 -15.21 22.28 55.14
N GLN A 67 -14.14 22.39 55.93
CA GLN A 67 -13.42 21.23 56.44
C GLN A 67 -14.26 20.51 57.50
N GLY A 68 -14.64 19.26 57.22
CA GLY A 68 -15.30 18.39 58.20
C GLY A 68 -15.74 17.05 57.61
N GLY A 69 -15.13 15.96 58.09
CA GLY A 69 -15.56 14.59 57.80
C GLY A 69 -14.81 13.90 56.65
N LYS A 70 -14.16 12.78 56.98
CA LYS A 70 -14.14 11.64 56.05
C LYS A 70 -15.54 11.02 56.16
N ASP A 71 -16.37 11.19 55.14
CA ASP A 71 -17.43 10.28 54.65
C ASP A 71 -18.39 11.05 53.72
N ALA A 72 -19.11 10.30 52.88
CA ALA A 72 -20.03 10.77 51.82
C ALA A 72 -19.40 11.48 50.62
N CYS A 73 -19.17 10.72 49.55
CA CYS A 73 -19.43 11.24 48.20
C CYS A 73 -20.94 11.44 48.06
N ASP A 74 -21.38 12.55 47.45
CA ASP A 74 -22.77 12.66 46.98
C ASP A 74 -22.94 11.79 45.73
N CYS A 75 -23.24 10.51 45.96
CA CYS A 75 -23.51 9.51 44.94
C CYS A 75 -25.02 9.42 44.62
N SER A 76 -25.79 10.50 44.78
CA SER A 76 -27.20 10.49 44.42
C SER A 76 -27.38 10.31 42.91
N SER A 77 -28.07 9.24 42.51
CA SER A 77 -28.33 8.92 41.12
C SER A 77 -29.31 9.94 40.52
N PRO A 78 -29.09 10.45 39.29
CA PRO A 78 -30.04 11.34 38.63
C PRO A 78 -31.31 10.62 38.15
N TYR A 79 -31.33 9.29 38.18
CA TYR A 79 -32.45 8.45 37.75
C TYR A 79 -33.43 8.18 38.89
N ARG A 80 -34.71 8.00 38.55
CA ARG A 80 -35.75 7.58 39.51
C ARG A 80 -35.37 6.23 40.12
N GLU A 81 -35.51 6.09 41.44
CA GLU A 81 -35.40 4.79 42.11
C GLU A 81 -36.61 3.89 41.80
N TYR A 82 -36.32 2.65 41.41
CA TYR A 82 -37.31 1.61 41.12
C TYR A 82 -37.24 0.49 42.18
N LYS A 83 -38.38 -0.15 42.44
CA LYS A 83 -38.44 -1.35 43.29
C LYS A 83 -37.86 -2.55 42.54
N ALA A 84 -37.07 -3.38 43.23
CA ALA A 84 -36.58 -4.63 42.65
C ALA A 84 -37.73 -5.60 42.34
N ALA A 85 -37.68 -6.24 41.17
CA ALA A 85 -38.61 -7.30 40.77
C ALA A 85 -38.18 -8.67 41.35
N ASP A 86 -38.24 -8.83 42.67
CA ASP A 86 -37.76 -9.99 43.42
C ASP A 86 -38.86 -11.01 43.82
N THR A 87 -40.11 -10.56 43.97
CA THR A 87 -41.26 -11.41 44.29
C THR A 87 -41.59 -12.40 43.16
N ALA A 88 -42.39 -13.42 43.47
CA ALA A 88 -42.78 -14.42 42.48
C ALA A 88 -43.64 -13.81 41.35
N ASP A 89 -44.61 -12.96 41.68
CA ASP A 89 -45.48 -12.33 40.68
C ASP A 89 -44.77 -11.25 39.87
N THR A 90 -43.84 -10.47 40.46
CA THR A 90 -43.05 -9.50 39.68
C THR A 90 -42.06 -10.20 38.75
N ARG A 91 -41.39 -11.28 39.19
CA ARG A 91 -40.56 -12.11 38.30
C ARG A 91 -41.36 -12.76 37.17
N ALA A 92 -42.55 -13.28 37.46
CA ALA A 92 -43.44 -13.85 36.44
C ALA A 92 -43.87 -12.81 35.40
N MET A 93 -44.16 -11.58 35.84
CA MET A 93 -44.53 -10.46 34.96
C MET A 93 -43.40 -10.11 33.96
N PHE A 94 -42.16 -9.98 34.42
CA PHE A 94 -41.02 -9.74 33.51
C PHE A 94 -40.71 -10.95 32.62
N ALA A 95 -40.80 -12.18 33.14
CA ALA A 95 -40.61 -13.39 32.34
C ALA A 95 -41.66 -13.53 31.21
N ALA A 96 -42.89 -13.10 31.44
CA ALA A 96 -43.93 -13.08 30.41
C ALA A 96 -43.64 -12.05 29.28
N VAL A 97 -42.98 -10.93 29.61
CA VAL A 97 -42.50 -9.95 28.60
C VAL A 97 -41.37 -10.53 27.74
N ASP A 98 -40.44 -11.28 28.33
CA ASP A 98 -39.36 -11.95 27.60
C ASP A 98 -39.91 -13.04 26.67
N ALA A 99 -40.87 -13.84 27.16
CA ALA A 99 -41.49 -14.93 26.44
C ALA A 99 -42.51 -14.48 25.38
N GLY A 100 -43.02 -13.24 25.46
CA GLY A 100 -44.14 -12.79 24.63
C GLY A 100 -45.48 -13.46 24.99
N ASP A 101 -45.68 -13.87 26.24
CA ASP A 101 -46.93 -14.50 26.69
C ASP A 101 -47.91 -13.46 27.25
N GLU A 102 -48.87 -13.06 26.43
CA GLU A 102 -49.90 -12.06 26.77
C GLU A 102 -50.81 -12.50 27.92
N ALA A 103 -51.12 -13.80 28.01
CA ALA A 103 -52.02 -14.34 29.02
C ALA A 103 -51.32 -14.38 30.38
N ALA A 104 -50.07 -14.88 30.42
CA ALA A 104 -49.25 -14.85 31.63
C ALA A 104 -48.94 -13.41 32.07
N PHE A 105 -48.65 -12.51 31.13
CA PHE A 105 -48.41 -11.10 31.43
C PHE A 105 -49.64 -10.46 32.10
N THR A 106 -50.82 -10.61 31.49
CA THR A 106 -52.07 -10.04 32.03
C THR A 106 -52.42 -10.63 33.40
N ALA A 107 -52.24 -11.94 33.59
CA ALA A 107 -52.49 -12.62 34.85
C ALA A 107 -51.51 -12.23 35.98
N ALA A 108 -50.26 -11.89 35.64
CA ALA A 108 -49.28 -11.37 36.59
C ALA A 108 -49.53 -9.87 36.90
N LEU A 109 -49.82 -9.07 35.87
CA LEU A 109 -50.10 -7.63 35.98
C LEU A 109 -51.25 -7.34 36.96
N ALA A 110 -52.31 -8.16 36.94
CA ALA A 110 -53.45 -8.04 37.83
C ALA A 110 -53.14 -8.27 39.33
N LYS A 111 -51.98 -8.87 39.67
CA LYS A 111 -51.56 -9.16 41.04
C LYS A 111 -50.55 -8.15 41.60
N VAL A 112 -49.84 -7.43 40.72
CA VAL A 112 -48.77 -6.51 41.11
C VAL A 112 -49.34 -5.10 41.25
N ALA A 113 -49.38 -4.58 42.47
CA ALA A 113 -49.79 -3.21 42.73
C ALA A 113 -48.75 -2.20 42.20
N ARG A 114 -49.16 -1.29 41.31
CA ARG A 114 -48.28 -0.33 40.59
C ARG A 114 -47.14 -1.03 39.84
N PRO A 115 -47.44 -1.81 38.78
CA PRO A 115 -46.43 -2.60 38.09
C PRO A 115 -45.33 -1.74 37.42
N GLY A 116 -45.64 -0.49 37.07
CA GLY A 116 -44.67 0.50 36.59
C GLY A 116 -43.69 1.06 37.65
N ASP A 117 -43.81 0.69 38.93
CA ASP A 117 -42.82 1.02 39.97
C ASP A 117 -41.66 0.01 40.06
N TYR A 118 -41.71 -1.08 39.29
CA TYR A 118 -40.75 -2.18 39.37
C TYR A 118 -39.76 -2.24 38.21
N ALA A 119 -38.53 -2.62 38.52
CA ALA A 119 -37.45 -2.86 37.57
C ALA A 119 -36.74 -4.21 37.84
N ARG A 120 -36.27 -4.85 36.77
CA ARG A 120 -35.40 -6.02 36.83
C ARG A 120 -34.02 -5.62 36.34
N GLU A 121 -33.00 -5.78 37.18
CA GLU A 121 -31.62 -5.38 36.86
C GLU A 121 -31.53 -3.91 36.39
N GLY A 122 -32.28 -3.03 37.05
CA GLY A 122 -32.37 -1.59 36.72
C GLY A 122 -33.34 -1.25 35.58
N VAL A 123 -33.67 -2.20 34.68
CA VAL A 123 -34.59 -1.98 33.56
C VAL A 123 -36.06 -1.96 34.01
N PRO A 124 -36.81 -0.85 33.83
CA PRO A 124 -38.24 -0.78 34.16
C PRO A 124 -39.10 -1.65 33.27
N LEU A 125 -40.28 -2.05 33.75
CA LEU A 125 -41.20 -2.89 32.97
C LEU A 125 -41.61 -2.27 31.62
N LEU A 126 -41.83 -0.96 31.58
CA LEU A 126 -42.15 -0.25 30.33
C LEU A 126 -40.99 -0.31 29.33
N HIS A 127 -39.75 -0.18 29.79
CA HIS A 127 -38.57 -0.26 28.95
C HIS A 127 -38.38 -1.68 28.41
N ALA A 128 -38.54 -2.70 29.28
CA ALA A 128 -38.46 -4.12 28.90
C ALA A 128 -39.49 -4.52 27.81
N LEU A 129 -40.70 -3.94 27.85
CA LEU A 129 -41.73 -4.14 26.81
C LEU A 129 -41.36 -3.51 25.46
N LEU A 130 -40.57 -2.44 25.47
CA LEU A 130 -40.12 -1.74 24.27
C LEU A 130 -38.84 -2.36 23.69
N THR A 131 -37.98 -2.97 24.51
CA THR A 131 -36.73 -3.61 24.04
C THR A 131 -36.92 -5.09 23.67
N PRO A 132 -36.44 -5.59 22.52
CA PRO A 132 -36.53 -7.00 22.16
C PRO A 132 -35.69 -7.89 23.13
N PRO A 133 -36.10 -9.14 23.39
CA PRO A 133 -35.55 -9.95 24.48
C PRO A 133 -34.38 -10.86 24.05
N TRP A 134 -33.81 -10.65 22.86
CA TRP A 134 -32.95 -11.64 22.22
C TRP A 134 -31.48 -11.53 22.63
N PRO A 135 -30.74 -12.66 22.63
CA PRO A 135 -29.29 -12.62 22.68
C PRO A 135 -28.74 -11.89 21.45
N ARG A 136 -27.69 -11.08 21.66
CA ARG A 136 -26.93 -10.41 20.60
C ARG A 136 -26.47 -11.42 19.55
N SER A 137 -26.51 -11.05 18.26
CA SER A 137 -25.94 -11.91 17.21
C SER A 137 -24.44 -12.13 17.45
N LYS A 138 -23.92 -13.24 16.93
CA LYS A 138 -22.47 -13.47 16.86
C LYS A 138 -21.78 -12.52 15.88
N HIS A 139 -22.54 -11.95 14.95
CA HIS A 139 -22.09 -10.97 13.98
C HIS A 139 -22.42 -9.55 14.47
N VAL A 140 -21.49 -8.62 14.29
CA VAL A 140 -21.81 -7.19 14.43
C VAL A 140 -22.55 -6.75 13.18
N TYR A 141 -23.43 -5.74 13.30
CA TYR A 141 -24.40 -5.35 12.27
C TYR A 141 -23.85 -5.24 10.83
N TRP A 142 -22.64 -4.72 10.63
CA TRP A 142 -22.03 -4.55 9.31
C TRP A 142 -21.44 -5.84 8.71
N ASP A 143 -21.19 -6.86 9.52
CA ASP A 143 -20.74 -8.21 9.12
C ASP A 143 -21.89 -9.24 9.16
N MET A 144 -23.13 -8.79 9.31
CA MET A 144 -24.32 -9.65 9.40
C MET A 144 -24.79 -10.10 8.01
N PRO A 145 -24.94 -11.41 7.75
CA PRO A 145 -25.52 -11.91 6.51
C PRO A 145 -26.92 -11.34 6.25
N ALA A 146 -27.23 -11.03 4.98
CA ALA A 146 -28.47 -10.36 4.59
C ALA A 146 -29.73 -11.19 4.93
N ASP A 147 -29.62 -12.52 4.89
CA ASP A 147 -30.64 -13.49 5.29
C ASP A 147 -30.83 -13.53 6.82
N GLU A 148 -29.75 -13.46 7.61
CA GLU A 148 -29.84 -13.33 9.07
C GLU A 148 -30.54 -12.02 9.45
N ALA A 149 -30.14 -10.91 8.82
CA ALA A 149 -30.76 -9.60 9.03
C ALA A 149 -32.25 -9.61 8.65
N ALA A 150 -32.62 -10.23 7.52
CA ALA A 150 -34.01 -10.38 7.12
C ALA A 150 -34.81 -11.23 8.12
N ARG A 151 -34.25 -12.34 8.60
CA ARG A 151 -34.88 -13.21 9.61
C ARG A 151 -35.14 -12.47 10.93
N LEU A 152 -34.17 -11.69 11.42
CA LEU A 152 -34.32 -10.89 12.64
C LEU A 152 -35.39 -9.81 12.49
N ARG A 153 -35.44 -9.10 11.36
CA ARG A 153 -36.53 -8.13 11.06
C ARG A 153 -37.90 -8.80 10.95
N GLN A 154 -37.98 -10.02 10.42
CA GLN A 154 -39.24 -10.75 10.34
C GLN A 154 -39.73 -11.17 11.73
N ALA A 155 -38.89 -11.87 12.50
CA ALA A 155 -39.22 -12.29 13.86
C ALA A 155 -39.58 -11.11 14.78
N HIS A 156 -39.07 -9.91 14.49
CA HIS A 156 -39.39 -8.71 15.25
C HIS A 156 -40.80 -8.23 14.91
N ARG A 157 -41.12 -8.11 13.62
CA ARG A 157 -42.46 -7.76 13.14
C ARG A 157 -43.53 -8.74 13.62
N ASP A 158 -43.21 -10.04 13.68
CA ASP A 158 -44.12 -11.06 14.21
C ASP A 158 -44.42 -10.88 15.72
N ALA A 159 -43.49 -10.32 16.49
CA ALA A 159 -43.64 -10.09 17.94
C ALA A 159 -44.37 -8.77 18.30
N LEU A 160 -44.36 -7.77 17.41
CA LEU A 160 -44.95 -6.45 17.67
C LEU A 160 -46.45 -6.47 18.04
N PRO A 161 -47.35 -7.27 17.42
CA PRO A 161 -48.77 -7.27 17.75
C PRO A 161 -49.06 -7.68 19.19
N VAL A 162 -48.33 -8.67 19.72
CA VAL A 162 -48.46 -9.13 21.10
C VAL A 162 -47.95 -8.06 22.07
N ARG A 163 -46.75 -7.54 21.82
CA ARG A 163 -46.14 -6.47 22.63
C ARG A 163 -47.01 -5.21 22.67
N THR A 164 -47.68 -4.87 21.56
CA THR A 164 -48.62 -3.73 21.49
C THR A 164 -49.82 -3.91 22.42
N ARG A 165 -50.34 -5.14 22.58
CA ARG A 165 -51.45 -5.44 23.51
C ARG A 165 -50.99 -5.46 24.97
N MET A 166 -49.83 -6.05 25.25
CA MET A 166 -49.19 -5.97 26.58
C MET A 166 -48.94 -4.52 27.01
N LEU A 167 -48.41 -3.69 26.10
CA LEU A 167 -48.20 -2.26 26.33
C LEU A 167 -49.54 -1.56 26.64
N ALA A 168 -50.60 -1.82 25.88
CA ALA A 168 -51.92 -1.25 26.15
C ALA A 168 -52.44 -1.63 27.56
N ALA A 169 -52.24 -2.87 27.99
CA ALA A 169 -52.60 -3.33 29.33
C ALA A 169 -51.76 -2.64 30.42
N LEU A 170 -50.45 -2.43 30.20
CA LEU A 170 -49.60 -1.69 31.13
C LEU A 170 -49.97 -0.21 31.19
N LEU A 171 -50.22 0.45 30.06
CA LEU A 171 -50.59 1.88 30.02
C LEU A 171 -51.88 2.17 30.80
N ALA A 172 -52.81 1.22 30.86
CA ALA A 172 -54.00 1.31 31.70
C ALA A 172 -53.71 1.40 33.21
N THR A 173 -52.50 1.00 33.66
CA THR A 173 -52.06 1.15 35.06
C THR A 173 -51.28 2.45 35.34
N GLN A 174 -51.25 3.38 34.38
CA GLN A 174 -50.54 4.67 34.49
C GLN A 174 -49.07 4.56 34.94
N PRO A 175 -48.20 3.84 34.20
CA PRO A 175 -46.78 3.77 34.48
C PRO A 175 -46.09 5.13 34.23
N PRO A 176 -44.88 5.36 34.77
CA PRO A 176 -44.05 6.49 34.35
C PRO A 176 -43.74 6.39 32.85
N LEU A 177 -44.04 7.44 32.08
CA LEU A 177 -43.91 7.45 30.61
C LEU A 177 -42.65 8.15 30.09
N ASN A 178 -41.94 8.86 30.95
CA ASN A 178 -40.86 9.78 30.58
C ASN A 178 -39.53 9.48 31.28
N ASP A 179 -39.48 8.43 32.09
CA ASP A 179 -38.31 8.06 32.88
C ASP A 179 -37.18 7.52 32.01
N ILE A 180 -35.97 7.94 32.32
CA ILE A 180 -34.70 7.46 31.77
C ILE A 180 -34.02 6.63 32.87
N THR A 181 -33.32 5.56 32.50
CA THR A 181 -32.50 4.78 33.45
C THR A 181 -31.08 4.59 32.95
N TYR A 182 -30.16 4.25 33.84
CA TYR A 182 -28.74 4.04 33.52
C TYR A 182 -28.50 2.96 32.45
N GLU A 183 -29.36 1.94 32.41
CA GLU A 183 -29.30 0.78 31.52
C GLU A 183 -29.84 1.09 30.13
N SER A 184 -30.90 1.90 30.06
CA SER A 184 -31.58 2.28 28.82
C SER A 184 -30.93 3.50 28.17
N ARG A 185 -30.52 4.48 28.98
CA ARG A 185 -30.05 5.83 28.62
C ARG A 185 -30.99 6.62 27.71
N ARG A 186 -32.25 6.16 27.62
CA ARG A 186 -33.24 6.57 26.62
C ARG A 186 -34.61 6.73 27.23
N SER A 187 -35.38 7.68 26.71
CA SER A 187 -36.81 7.78 27.02
C SER A 187 -37.61 6.66 26.35
N PRO A 188 -38.79 6.28 26.86
CA PRO A 188 -39.66 5.29 26.20
C PRO A 188 -40.01 5.65 24.75
N VAL A 189 -40.09 6.94 24.42
CA VAL A 189 -40.31 7.44 23.05
C VAL A 189 -39.09 7.15 22.16
N GLN A 190 -37.86 7.37 22.65
CA GLN A 190 -36.64 7.01 21.92
C GLN A 190 -36.48 5.48 21.75
N LEU A 191 -36.92 4.68 22.73
CA LEU A 191 -36.95 3.21 22.59
C LEU A 191 -37.97 2.75 21.55
N ALA A 192 -39.15 3.38 21.48
CA ALA A 192 -40.14 3.11 20.45
C ALA A 192 -39.65 3.45 19.04
N LEU A 193 -38.82 4.48 18.87
CA LEU A 193 -38.17 4.81 17.59
C LEU A 193 -37.11 3.78 17.14
N LEU A 194 -36.47 3.07 18.08
CA LEU A 194 -35.48 2.03 17.78
C LEU A 194 -36.10 0.65 17.51
N TYR A 195 -37.15 0.31 18.24
CA TYR A 195 -37.64 -1.08 18.39
C TYR A 195 -39.18 -1.21 18.37
N GLY A 196 -39.90 -0.12 18.14
CA GLY A 196 -41.36 -0.08 18.22
C GLY A 196 -42.03 -0.17 16.86
N SER A 197 -43.27 0.32 16.83
CA SER A 197 -44.11 0.48 15.65
C SER A 197 -44.88 1.80 15.77
N PRO A 198 -45.50 2.30 14.68
CA PRO A 198 -46.39 3.45 14.75
C PRO A 198 -47.48 3.28 15.81
N ASP A 199 -48.09 2.10 15.90
CA ASP A 199 -49.15 1.80 16.88
C ASP A 199 -48.65 1.82 18.34
N ILE A 200 -47.40 1.43 18.58
CA ILE A 200 -46.75 1.52 19.91
C ILE A 200 -46.51 2.99 20.27
N LEU A 201 -45.98 3.77 19.33
CA LEU A 201 -45.67 5.18 19.54
C LEU A 201 -46.95 6.02 19.74
N ASP A 202 -47.97 5.82 18.90
CA ASP A 202 -49.27 6.48 19.02
C ASP A 202 -49.90 6.21 20.40
N ARG A 203 -49.77 4.99 20.94
CA ARG A 203 -50.25 4.64 22.29
C ARG A 203 -49.47 5.33 23.40
N LEU A 204 -48.14 5.44 23.29
CA LEU A 204 -47.32 6.17 24.26
C LEU A 204 -47.69 7.66 24.27
N LEU A 205 -47.78 8.29 23.09
CA LEU A 205 -48.13 9.70 22.95
C LEU A 205 -49.56 9.97 23.45
N ALA A 206 -50.54 9.11 23.11
CA ALA A 206 -51.91 9.22 23.61
C ALA A 206 -52.04 9.01 25.13
N ALA A 207 -51.13 8.26 25.75
CA ALA A 207 -51.07 8.11 27.20
C ALA A 207 -50.40 9.29 27.93
N GLY A 208 -49.79 10.24 27.19
CA GLY A 208 -49.10 11.41 27.74
C GLY A 208 -47.58 11.31 27.79
N ALA A 209 -46.97 10.40 27.03
CA ALA A 209 -45.52 10.42 26.82
C ALA A 209 -45.12 11.70 26.07
N ARG A 210 -44.05 12.36 26.52
CA ARG A 210 -43.64 13.66 26.03
C ARG A 210 -42.85 13.56 24.72
N ALA A 211 -43.39 14.15 23.65
CA ALA A 211 -42.72 14.25 22.35
C ALA A 211 -41.43 15.10 22.37
N ASP A 212 -41.19 15.86 23.44
CA ASP A 212 -39.98 16.64 23.71
C ASP A 212 -39.05 16.02 24.78
N GLN A 213 -39.36 14.81 25.30
CA GLN A 213 -38.59 14.18 26.37
C GLN A 213 -37.17 13.84 25.92
N ARG A 214 -36.19 14.48 26.56
CA ARG A 214 -34.77 14.27 26.27
C ARG A 214 -34.26 12.96 26.89
N GLY A 215 -33.26 12.33 26.25
CA GLY A 215 -32.47 11.22 26.82
C GLY A 215 -31.23 11.70 27.57
N ASP A 216 -30.35 10.78 27.98
CA ASP A 216 -29.06 11.11 28.64
C ASP A 216 -28.11 11.91 27.73
N ASP A 217 -28.28 11.75 26.42
CA ASP A 217 -27.60 12.55 25.38
C ASP A 217 -28.13 13.99 25.27
N ASN A 218 -29.09 14.36 26.12
CA ASN A 218 -29.81 15.64 26.11
C ASN A 218 -30.50 15.93 24.76
N ARG A 219 -30.93 14.90 24.01
CA ARG A 219 -31.62 15.03 22.71
C ARG A 219 -33.08 14.65 22.83
N THR A 220 -33.99 15.43 22.21
CA THR A 220 -35.40 15.04 22.07
C THR A 220 -35.52 13.76 21.21
N PRO A 221 -36.69 13.10 21.13
CA PRO A 221 -36.86 11.91 20.30
C PRO A 221 -36.58 12.18 18.82
N LEU A 222 -36.95 13.35 18.31
CA LEU A 222 -36.70 13.75 16.93
C LEU A 222 -35.25 14.19 16.70
N ASP A 223 -34.64 14.91 17.65
CA ASP A 223 -33.18 15.17 17.64
C ASP A 223 -32.39 13.86 17.62
N PHE A 224 -32.82 12.86 18.42
CA PHE A 224 -32.16 11.57 18.53
C PHE A 224 -32.22 10.80 17.21
N LEU A 225 -33.40 10.70 16.58
CA LEU A 225 -33.58 10.00 15.29
C LEU A 225 -32.78 10.64 14.16
N LEU A 226 -32.81 11.97 14.05
CA LEU A 226 -32.17 12.71 12.95
C LEU A 226 -30.68 12.99 13.18
N ASN A 227 -30.12 12.59 14.32
CA ASN A 227 -28.70 12.70 14.59
C ASN A 227 -27.95 11.44 14.11
N ARG A 228 -26.72 11.62 13.63
CA ARG A 228 -25.81 10.54 13.22
C ARG A 228 -25.61 9.45 14.29
N ASP A 229 -25.70 9.78 15.57
CA ASP A 229 -25.57 8.79 16.64
C ASP A 229 -26.80 7.86 16.76
N PHE A 230 -27.89 8.08 16.00
CA PHE A 230 -28.97 7.10 15.85
C PHE A 230 -28.45 5.79 15.28
N GLU A 231 -27.71 5.83 14.18
CA GLU A 231 -27.13 4.63 13.58
C GLU A 231 -25.99 4.07 14.44
N PHE A 232 -25.28 4.90 15.21
CA PHE A 232 -24.37 4.41 16.25
C PHE A 232 -25.13 3.65 17.34
N ALA A 233 -26.27 4.15 17.80
CA ALA A 233 -27.14 3.45 18.74
C ALA A 233 -27.59 2.10 18.18
N VAL A 234 -28.07 2.05 16.92
CA VAL A 234 -28.42 0.81 16.21
C VAL A 234 -27.22 -0.14 16.15
N ARG A 235 -26.03 0.32 15.76
CA ARG A 235 -24.80 -0.50 15.72
C ARG A 235 -24.45 -1.13 17.07
N MET A 236 -24.62 -0.39 18.17
CA MET A 236 -24.33 -0.88 19.52
C MET A 236 -25.35 -1.92 20.04
N THR A 237 -26.46 -2.14 19.34
CA THR A 237 -27.46 -3.17 19.70
C THR A 237 -27.06 -4.60 19.30
N TYR A 238 -26.16 -4.76 18.31
CA TYR A 238 -25.89 -6.03 17.62
C TYR A 238 -27.13 -6.63 16.91
N LEU A 239 -28.07 -5.77 16.52
CA LEU A 239 -29.26 -6.09 15.71
C LEU A 239 -29.22 -5.27 14.40
N PRO A 240 -29.87 -5.72 13.32
CA PRO A 240 -30.09 -4.88 12.15
C PRO A 240 -31.07 -3.74 12.48
N ARG A 241 -31.09 -2.66 11.68
CA ARG A 241 -32.18 -1.67 11.74
C ARG A 241 -33.52 -2.39 11.59
N LEU A 242 -34.33 -2.38 12.66
CA LEU A 242 -35.54 -3.22 12.80
C LEU A 242 -36.79 -2.55 12.21
N VAL A 243 -36.90 -1.24 12.39
CA VAL A 243 -37.95 -0.39 11.81
C VAL A 243 -37.57 -0.05 10.37
N ASP A 244 -38.53 -0.13 9.44
CA ASP A 244 -38.35 0.27 8.04
C ASP A 244 -38.67 1.76 7.79
N ARG A 245 -38.42 2.24 6.56
CA ARG A 245 -38.66 3.65 6.19
C ARG A 245 -40.14 4.03 6.30
N GLN A 246 -41.06 3.11 5.99
CA GLN A 246 -42.50 3.37 5.99
C GLN A 246 -43.02 3.61 7.42
N ASP A 247 -42.66 2.72 8.35
CA ASP A 247 -43.03 2.88 9.76
C ASP A 247 -42.30 4.06 10.42
N THR A 248 -41.02 4.30 10.08
CA THR A 248 -40.27 5.48 10.54
C THR A 248 -40.96 6.78 10.11
N THR A 249 -41.44 6.85 8.86
CA THR A 249 -42.20 7.99 8.31
C THR A 249 -43.45 8.26 9.14
N ARG A 250 -44.25 7.23 9.43
CA ARG A 250 -45.46 7.35 10.26
C ARG A 250 -45.13 7.82 11.68
N MET A 251 -44.05 7.32 12.26
CA MET A 251 -43.62 7.70 13.61
C MET A 251 -43.12 9.15 13.69
N VAL A 252 -42.37 9.65 12.70
CA VAL A 252 -41.98 11.07 12.64
C VAL A 252 -43.19 11.99 12.52
N LEU A 253 -44.15 11.63 11.66
CA LEU A 253 -45.41 12.37 11.51
C LEU A 253 -46.23 12.39 12.82
N ALA A 254 -46.26 11.28 13.57
CA ALA A 254 -46.91 11.21 14.88
C ALA A 254 -46.24 12.14 15.91
N LEU A 255 -44.91 12.17 15.97
CA LEU A 255 -44.15 13.08 16.85
C LEU A 255 -44.40 14.55 16.54
N LEU A 256 -44.31 14.94 15.26
CA LEU A 256 -44.57 16.32 14.84
C LEU A 256 -46.01 16.73 15.15
N LYS A 257 -46.98 15.84 14.92
CA LYS A 257 -48.40 16.06 15.29
C LYS A 257 -48.62 16.16 16.80
N ALA A 258 -47.82 15.46 17.61
CA ALA A 258 -47.83 15.52 19.06
C ALA A 258 -47.07 16.74 19.64
N GLY A 259 -46.58 17.65 18.80
CA GLY A 259 -45.90 18.86 19.24
C GLY A 259 -44.41 18.68 19.56
N ALA A 260 -43.74 17.69 18.93
CA ALA A 260 -42.28 17.62 18.97
C ALA A 260 -41.66 18.94 18.49
N PRO A 261 -40.65 19.48 19.19
CA PRO A 261 -40.03 20.75 18.82
C PRO A 261 -39.26 20.62 17.52
N ARG A 262 -38.95 21.78 16.91
CA ARG A 262 -38.05 21.89 15.76
C ARG A 262 -36.73 21.15 16.07
N PRO A 263 -36.26 20.25 15.19
CA PRO A 263 -35.01 19.51 15.41
C PRO A 263 -33.85 20.45 15.69
N PHE A 264 -32.94 20.03 16.57
CA PHE A 264 -31.71 20.72 16.94
C PHE A 264 -31.88 22.15 17.48
N ALA A 265 -33.10 22.59 17.85
CA ALA A 265 -33.33 23.93 18.40
C ALA A 265 -32.45 24.26 19.61
N TYR A 266 -32.13 23.27 20.45
CA TYR A 266 -31.20 23.44 21.56
C TYR A 266 -29.79 23.88 21.11
N VAL A 267 -29.32 23.39 19.95
CA VAL A 267 -28.04 23.78 19.35
C VAL A 267 -28.09 25.25 18.92
N ASP A 268 -29.18 25.71 18.31
CA ASP A 268 -29.34 27.12 17.94
C ASP A 268 -29.30 28.04 19.17
N ASP A 269 -29.97 27.62 20.26
CA ASP A 269 -30.11 28.42 21.48
C ASP A 269 -28.84 28.43 22.36
N HIS A 270 -27.99 27.39 22.30
CA HIS A 270 -26.88 27.16 23.27
C HIS A 270 -25.49 26.98 22.62
N SER A 271 -25.36 27.13 21.31
CA SER A 271 -24.08 27.00 20.60
C SER A 271 -23.09 28.11 20.97
N ASP A 272 -21.80 27.77 20.98
CA ASP A 272 -20.71 28.75 21.12
C ASP A 272 -20.52 29.53 19.80
N ASP A 273 -19.69 30.58 19.84
CA ASP A 273 -19.46 31.44 18.68
C ASP A 273 -18.79 30.67 17.51
N ILE A 274 -18.04 29.61 17.81
CA ILE A 274 -17.41 28.73 16.80
C ILE A 274 -18.49 27.93 16.07
N THR A 275 -19.37 27.25 16.81
CA THR A 275 -20.48 26.46 16.22
C THR A 275 -21.47 27.36 15.47
N ARG A 276 -21.79 28.56 15.98
CA ARG A 276 -22.61 29.56 15.25
C ARG A 276 -21.89 30.17 14.04
N SER A 277 -20.56 30.10 13.98
CA SER A 277 -19.81 30.51 12.77
C SER A 277 -19.89 29.48 11.65
N ALA A 278 -20.04 28.19 11.98
CA ALA A 278 -20.22 27.10 11.03
C ALA A 278 -21.66 27.00 10.48
N LEU A 279 -22.67 27.45 11.23
CA LEU A 279 -24.07 27.46 10.81
C LEU A 279 -24.45 28.73 10.03
N LYS A 280 -23.73 28.99 8.94
CA LYS A 280 -23.97 30.12 8.03
C LYS A 280 -24.10 29.64 6.59
N ASP A 281 -24.87 30.36 5.79
CA ASP A 281 -24.93 30.12 4.35
C ASP A 281 -23.70 30.67 3.61
N ALA A 282 -23.60 30.36 2.32
CA ALA A 282 -22.57 30.87 1.42
C ALA A 282 -22.54 32.42 1.30
N GLN A 283 -23.56 33.12 1.82
CA GLN A 283 -23.64 34.57 1.90
C GLN A 283 -23.33 35.11 3.32
N GLY A 284 -22.94 34.23 4.25
CA GLY A 284 -22.55 34.55 5.63
C GLY A 284 -23.72 34.77 6.60
N LYS A 285 -24.96 34.53 6.18
CA LYS A 285 -26.17 34.70 7.00
C LYS A 285 -26.38 33.48 7.90
N PRO A 286 -26.73 33.65 9.19
CA PRO A 286 -27.06 32.53 10.07
C PRO A 286 -28.23 31.67 9.54
N ARG A 287 -28.09 30.35 9.65
CA ARG A 287 -29.13 29.34 9.42
C ARG A 287 -29.44 28.59 10.70
N PHE A 288 -30.57 27.88 10.73
CA PHE A 288 -30.85 26.94 11.82
C PHE A 288 -30.00 25.67 11.65
N ALA A 289 -29.57 25.07 12.76
CA ALA A 289 -28.87 23.79 12.79
C ALA A 289 -29.67 22.69 12.05
N ALA A 290 -31.00 22.75 12.11
CA ALA A 290 -31.90 21.86 11.40
C ALA A 290 -31.80 21.96 9.87
N ASP A 291 -31.51 23.14 9.31
CA ASP A 291 -31.46 23.37 7.86
C ASP A 291 -30.34 22.53 7.21
N TYR A 292 -29.26 22.28 7.96
CA TYR A 292 -28.15 21.41 7.57
C TYR A 292 -28.34 19.97 8.07
N LEU A 293 -28.63 19.77 9.36
CA LEU A 293 -28.56 18.44 10.00
C LEU A 293 -29.84 17.58 9.80
N ALA A 294 -31.02 18.19 9.71
CA ALA A 294 -32.28 17.44 9.73
C ALA A 294 -32.69 16.90 8.35
N TRP A 295 -32.49 17.69 7.29
CA TRP A 295 -33.03 17.37 5.95
C TRP A 295 -32.39 16.14 5.31
N PRO A 296 -31.05 15.97 5.27
CA PRO A 296 -30.44 14.79 4.65
C PRO A 296 -30.77 13.50 5.42
N ALA A 297 -30.67 13.56 6.76
CA ALA A 297 -31.03 12.44 7.64
C ALA A 297 -32.50 12.04 7.51
N LEU A 298 -33.43 13.01 7.42
CA LEU A 298 -34.84 12.71 7.23
C LEU A 298 -35.08 12.00 5.89
N VAL A 299 -34.50 12.50 4.80
CA VAL A 299 -34.66 11.90 3.46
C VAL A 299 -34.10 10.47 3.41
N GLU A 300 -32.97 10.19 4.09
CA GLU A 300 -32.43 8.84 4.22
C GLU A 300 -33.38 7.91 5.00
N LEU A 301 -33.85 8.35 6.17
CA LEU A 301 -34.58 7.51 7.14
C LEU A 301 -36.07 7.31 6.81
N THR A 302 -36.65 8.15 5.96
CA THR A 302 -38.09 8.18 5.68
C THR A 302 -38.41 8.07 4.18
N GLU A 303 -39.69 7.96 3.85
CA GLU A 303 -40.22 7.88 2.48
C GLU A 303 -41.46 8.77 2.30
N GLY A 304 -41.74 9.19 1.06
CA GLY A 304 -42.89 10.03 0.74
C GLY A 304 -42.68 11.53 0.99
N GLY A 305 -43.59 12.35 0.45
CA GLY A 305 -43.48 13.81 0.49
C GLY A 305 -44.07 14.48 1.74
N ASP A 306 -44.93 13.79 2.49
CA ASP A 306 -45.68 14.40 3.59
C ASP A 306 -44.81 14.68 4.81
N VAL A 307 -43.83 13.81 5.08
CA VAL A 307 -42.86 14.01 6.16
C VAL A 307 -41.89 15.16 5.86
N VAL A 308 -41.52 15.34 4.58
CA VAL A 308 -40.73 16.48 4.09
C VAL A 308 -41.51 17.79 4.30
N ARG A 309 -42.79 17.81 3.92
CA ARG A 309 -43.68 18.96 4.15
C ARG A 309 -43.92 19.22 5.65
N ALA A 310 -43.99 18.18 6.48
CA ALA A 310 -44.12 18.30 7.92
C ALA A 310 -42.85 18.89 8.57
N LEU A 311 -41.65 18.53 8.10
CA LEU A 311 -40.41 19.18 8.54
C LEU A 311 -40.37 20.66 8.10
N ALA A 312 -40.74 20.97 6.85
CA ALA A 312 -40.85 22.36 6.37
C ALA A 312 -41.77 23.21 7.26
N ALA A 313 -42.90 22.65 7.71
CA ALA A 313 -43.85 23.32 8.59
C ALA A 313 -43.29 23.67 9.99
N THR A 314 -42.14 23.13 10.39
CA THR A 314 -41.41 23.55 11.60
C THR A 314 -40.65 24.88 11.44
N GLY A 315 -40.68 25.48 10.24
CA GLY A 315 -39.96 26.72 9.93
C GLY A 315 -38.51 26.52 9.51
N THR A 316 -38.14 25.28 9.14
CA THR A 316 -36.81 24.93 8.62
C THR A 316 -36.82 24.86 7.10
N THR A 317 -35.66 24.99 6.47
CA THR A 317 -35.50 24.93 5.01
C THR A 317 -34.26 24.10 4.63
N PRO A 318 -34.31 23.30 3.56
CA PRO A 318 -33.16 22.49 3.17
C PRO A 318 -31.98 23.34 2.70
N ALA A 319 -30.78 23.02 3.18
CA ALA A 319 -29.54 23.59 2.65
C ALA A 319 -29.16 22.94 1.30
N TYR A 320 -28.85 23.77 0.30
CA TYR A 320 -28.50 23.33 -1.07
C TYR A 320 -27.10 23.72 -1.53
N GLY A 321 -26.36 24.55 -0.77
CA GLY A 321 -25.06 25.10 -1.19
C GLY A 321 -23.83 24.34 -0.69
N ASP A 322 -24.02 23.40 0.24
CA ASP A 322 -22.97 22.86 1.10
C ASP A 322 -22.97 21.31 1.09
N GLY A 323 -22.99 20.71 -0.10
CA GLY A 323 -22.85 19.26 -0.28
C GLY A 323 -23.99 18.58 -1.04
N ILE A 324 -24.27 17.32 -0.71
CA ILE A 324 -25.34 16.53 -1.33
C ILE A 324 -26.68 17.20 -1.07
N SER A 325 -27.36 17.64 -2.13
CA SER A 325 -28.69 18.24 -1.97
C SER A 325 -29.71 17.18 -1.48
N PRO A 326 -30.64 17.52 -0.57
CA PRO A 326 -31.70 16.60 -0.16
C PRO A 326 -32.55 16.10 -1.34
N LEU A 327 -32.66 16.89 -2.42
CA LEU A 327 -33.35 16.51 -3.65
C LEU A 327 -32.59 15.42 -4.41
N ALA A 328 -31.26 15.55 -4.55
CA ALA A 328 -30.42 14.52 -5.15
C ALA A 328 -30.37 13.24 -4.30
N LEU A 329 -30.31 13.36 -2.96
CA LEU A 329 -30.38 12.20 -2.06
C LEU A 329 -31.73 11.48 -2.15
N ALA A 330 -32.85 12.21 -2.27
CA ALA A 330 -34.17 11.62 -2.46
C ALA A 330 -34.25 10.86 -3.80
N ALA A 331 -33.67 11.42 -4.87
CA ALA A 331 -33.63 10.80 -6.18
C ALA A 331 -32.72 9.56 -6.23
N TYR A 332 -31.53 9.64 -5.61
CA TYR A 332 -30.58 8.53 -5.46
C TYR A 332 -31.18 7.35 -4.69
N THR A 333 -31.94 7.62 -3.61
CA THR A 333 -32.54 6.61 -2.73
C THR A 333 -33.93 6.13 -3.16
N GLY A 334 -34.35 6.41 -4.40
CA GLY A 334 -35.62 5.94 -4.97
C GLY A 334 -36.89 6.62 -4.42
N ASN A 335 -36.77 7.71 -3.67
CA ASN A 335 -37.88 8.33 -2.93
C ASN A 335 -38.64 9.37 -3.77
N ALA A 336 -39.38 8.91 -4.79
CA ALA A 336 -40.13 9.75 -5.72
C ALA A 336 -41.11 10.75 -5.05
N GLY A 337 -41.66 10.38 -3.89
CA GLY A 337 -42.54 11.24 -3.10
C GLY A 337 -41.81 12.42 -2.46
N ALA A 338 -40.63 12.18 -1.88
CA ALA A 338 -39.78 13.26 -1.37
C ALA A 338 -39.20 14.12 -2.51
N VAL A 339 -38.82 13.52 -3.65
CA VAL A 339 -38.40 14.27 -4.84
C VAL A 339 -39.48 15.28 -5.25
N SER A 340 -40.74 14.83 -5.34
CA SER A 340 -41.87 15.69 -5.70
C SER A 340 -42.05 16.84 -4.70
N ALA A 341 -42.02 16.58 -3.38
CA ALA A 341 -42.15 17.61 -2.36
C ALA A 341 -40.94 18.59 -2.32
N LEU A 342 -39.72 18.09 -2.56
CA LEU A 342 -38.51 18.92 -2.59
C LEU A 342 -38.42 19.79 -3.86
N MET A 343 -39.05 19.39 -4.97
CA MET A 343 -39.26 20.24 -6.15
C MET A 343 -40.26 21.38 -5.89
N GLU A 344 -41.23 21.19 -4.98
CA GLU A 344 -42.20 22.22 -4.57
C GLU A 344 -41.58 23.23 -3.58
N LEU A 345 -40.73 22.75 -2.67
CA LEU A 345 -40.18 23.51 -1.55
C LEU A 345 -38.81 24.17 -1.84
N GLY A 346 -38.02 23.57 -2.72
CA GLY A 346 -36.64 23.97 -3.02
C GLY A 346 -36.52 24.95 -4.19
N PRO A 347 -35.38 25.66 -4.30
CA PRO A 347 -35.08 26.42 -5.50
C PRO A 347 -34.75 25.46 -6.66
N ARG A 348 -34.91 25.95 -7.90
CA ARG A 348 -34.45 25.20 -9.08
C ARG A 348 -32.93 25.22 -9.21
N THR A 349 -32.30 26.35 -8.90
CA THR A 349 -30.85 26.53 -9.01
C THR A 349 -30.24 26.99 -7.69
N THR A 350 -28.94 26.74 -7.54
CA THR A 350 -28.10 27.28 -6.46
C THR A 350 -26.78 27.78 -7.04
N PRO A 351 -26.14 28.82 -6.50
CA PRO A 351 -24.80 29.21 -6.92
C PRO A 351 -23.82 28.05 -6.74
N ALA A 352 -22.91 27.86 -7.70
CA ALA A 352 -21.82 26.91 -7.59
C ALA A 352 -20.82 27.36 -6.50
N THR A 353 -20.50 26.46 -5.57
CA THR A 353 -19.59 26.74 -4.43
C THR A 353 -18.24 26.03 -4.56
N GLY A 354 -18.03 25.22 -5.60
CA GLY A 354 -16.77 24.55 -5.88
C GLY A 354 -15.63 25.50 -6.25
N TYR A 355 -14.40 25.13 -5.90
CA TYR A 355 -13.22 25.96 -6.17
C TYR A 355 -12.97 26.10 -7.69
N GLY A 356 -13.20 27.29 -8.23
CA GLY A 356 -13.05 27.60 -9.65
C GLY A 356 -14.32 27.41 -10.50
N GLU A 357 -15.42 26.97 -9.89
CA GLU A 357 -16.72 26.93 -10.57
C GLU A 357 -17.34 28.34 -10.64
N THR A 358 -18.12 28.61 -11.69
CA THR A 358 -18.83 29.89 -11.85
C THR A 358 -20.21 29.65 -12.45
N GLY A 359 -21.22 30.39 -11.95
CA GLY A 359 -22.61 30.26 -12.38
C GLY A 359 -23.47 29.47 -11.39
N ASP A 360 -24.61 28.98 -11.90
CA ASP A 360 -25.66 28.30 -11.15
C ASP A 360 -25.70 26.80 -11.50
N ILE A 361 -25.86 25.94 -10.49
CA ILE A 361 -26.14 24.51 -10.61
C ILE A 361 -27.66 24.31 -10.67
N ASP A 362 -28.19 23.60 -11.68
CA ASP A 362 -29.58 23.15 -11.77
C ASP A 362 -29.77 21.90 -10.91
N LEU A 363 -30.44 22.06 -9.77
CA LEU A 363 -30.63 21.02 -8.76
C LEU A 363 -31.57 19.89 -9.23
N TRP A 364 -32.43 20.16 -10.22
CA TRP A 364 -33.30 19.13 -10.79
C TRP A 364 -32.51 18.23 -11.75
N LEU A 365 -31.59 18.81 -12.51
CA LEU A 365 -30.66 18.05 -13.34
C LEU A 365 -29.68 17.23 -12.49
N ASP A 366 -29.16 17.81 -11.41
CA ASP A 366 -28.31 17.12 -10.43
C ASP A 366 -29.01 15.89 -9.82
N ALA A 367 -30.26 16.06 -9.39
CA ALA A 367 -31.08 14.95 -8.90
C ALA A 367 -31.44 13.93 -9.98
N ALA A 368 -31.60 14.35 -11.24
CA ALA A 368 -31.81 13.42 -12.35
C ALA A 368 -30.54 12.59 -12.62
N GLN A 369 -29.35 13.18 -12.51
CA GLN A 369 -28.08 12.46 -12.55
C GLN A 369 -28.00 11.45 -11.39
N ALA A 370 -28.30 11.88 -10.17
CA ALA A 370 -28.34 11.00 -8.99
C ALA A 370 -29.26 9.79 -9.16
N ALA A 371 -30.46 9.98 -9.73
CA ALA A 371 -31.38 8.89 -10.05
C ALA A 371 -30.85 7.94 -11.14
N VAL A 372 -30.22 8.47 -12.21
CA VAL A 372 -29.63 7.62 -13.27
C VAL A 372 -28.45 6.78 -12.75
N VAL A 373 -27.65 7.31 -11.81
CA VAL A 373 -26.56 6.54 -11.17
C VAL A 373 -27.08 5.25 -10.54
N THR A 374 -28.22 5.28 -9.85
CA THR A 374 -28.82 4.11 -9.18
C THR A 374 -29.88 3.37 -10.00
N GLY A 375 -30.11 3.77 -11.26
CA GLY A 375 -31.05 3.09 -12.17
C GLY A 375 -32.52 3.51 -12.04
N HIS A 376 -32.82 4.61 -11.35
CA HIS A 376 -34.16 5.18 -11.18
C HIS A 376 -34.53 6.14 -12.33
N GLY A 377 -34.43 5.68 -13.58
CA GLY A 377 -34.75 6.49 -14.78
C GLY A 377 -36.19 7.03 -14.81
N ASP A 378 -37.10 6.33 -14.15
CA ASP A 378 -38.50 6.75 -13.93
C ASP A 378 -38.62 7.98 -13.00
N ILE A 379 -37.70 8.14 -12.04
CA ILE A 379 -37.57 9.33 -11.18
C ILE A 379 -36.78 10.44 -11.87
N ALA A 380 -35.77 10.10 -12.68
CA ALA A 380 -35.07 11.07 -13.52
C ALA A 380 -36.03 11.73 -14.53
N ALA A 381 -37.02 11.00 -15.03
CA ALA A 381 -37.96 11.51 -16.02
C ALA A 381 -38.72 12.80 -15.58
N PRO A 382 -39.50 12.85 -14.48
CA PRO A 382 -40.23 14.04 -14.05
C PRO A 382 -39.35 15.25 -13.72
N LEU A 383 -38.04 15.08 -13.51
CA LEU A 383 -37.08 16.17 -13.29
C LEU A 383 -36.67 16.89 -14.60
N LEU A 384 -36.42 16.14 -15.68
CA LEU A 384 -35.84 16.70 -16.91
C LEU A 384 -36.79 17.59 -17.73
N ARG A 385 -36.26 18.70 -18.27
CA ARG A 385 -36.96 19.70 -19.11
C ARG A 385 -36.08 20.13 -20.28
N ALA A 386 -36.70 20.66 -21.34
CA ALA A 386 -35.96 21.26 -22.46
C ALA A 386 -35.24 22.54 -22.00
N GLY A 387 -34.08 22.83 -22.61
CA GLY A 387 -33.25 23.99 -22.26
C GLY A 387 -32.47 23.86 -20.95
N MET A 388 -32.43 22.67 -20.33
CA MET A 388 -31.54 22.39 -19.20
C MET A 388 -30.06 22.45 -19.61
N PRO A 389 -29.14 22.78 -18.68
CA PRO A 389 -27.71 22.77 -18.95
C PRO A 389 -27.18 21.32 -18.97
N PHE A 390 -27.48 20.53 -20.01
CA PHE A 390 -27.15 19.09 -20.06
C PHE A 390 -25.64 18.76 -19.94
N GLY A 391 -24.76 19.76 -20.08
CA GLY A 391 -23.33 19.69 -19.74
C GLY A 391 -23.00 19.94 -18.26
N GLN A 392 -23.97 20.02 -17.36
CA GLN A 392 -23.70 20.03 -15.93
C GLN A 392 -23.06 18.69 -15.51
N ARG A 393 -22.00 18.74 -14.71
CA ARG A 393 -21.38 17.55 -14.11
C ARG A 393 -22.11 17.25 -12.80
N GLY A 394 -22.46 15.98 -12.60
CA GLY A 394 -23.20 15.52 -11.42
C GLY A 394 -23.49 14.02 -11.49
N PRO A 395 -23.93 13.40 -10.38
CA PRO A 395 -24.41 14.08 -9.18
C PRO A 395 -23.30 14.77 -8.37
N GLN A 396 -23.64 15.91 -7.79
CA GLN A 396 -22.80 16.65 -6.86
C GLN A 396 -22.61 15.83 -5.59
N ILE A 397 -21.34 15.61 -5.23
CA ILE A 397 -20.95 14.85 -4.04
C ILE A 397 -20.06 15.70 -3.13
N SER A 398 -20.14 15.44 -1.83
CA SER A 398 -19.24 16.01 -0.84
C SER A 398 -18.85 14.98 0.20
N ASN A 399 -17.82 15.31 0.99
CA ASN A 399 -17.47 14.56 2.19
C ASN A 399 -18.43 14.87 3.37
N ASP A 400 -19.71 15.17 3.11
CA ASP A 400 -20.66 15.46 4.19
C ASP A 400 -20.79 14.24 5.10
N THR A 401 -20.56 14.46 6.39
CA THR A 401 -20.53 13.39 7.39
C THR A 401 -21.89 13.15 8.06
N ALA A 402 -22.93 13.88 7.63
CA ALA A 402 -24.29 13.76 8.14
C ALA A 402 -25.11 12.61 7.54
N VAL A 403 -24.75 12.11 6.34
CA VAL A 403 -25.47 11.06 5.61
C VAL A 403 -24.67 9.75 5.61
N PHE A 404 -25.33 8.60 5.77
CA PHE A 404 -24.68 7.28 5.69
C PHE A 404 -24.65 6.72 4.28
N VAL A 405 -25.67 7.04 3.48
CA VAL A 405 -25.69 6.74 2.04
C VAL A 405 -24.53 7.48 1.35
N ARG A 406 -23.49 6.71 1.00
CA ARG A 406 -22.42 7.19 0.13
C ARG A 406 -22.91 7.15 -1.30
N MET A 407 -23.15 8.32 -1.88
CA MET A 407 -23.48 8.43 -3.30
C MET A 407 -22.27 8.05 -4.16
N GLU A 408 -22.49 7.20 -5.16
CA GLU A 408 -21.50 6.91 -6.20
C GLU A 408 -21.17 8.19 -6.97
N ALA A 409 -19.87 8.54 -7.01
CA ALA A 409 -19.38 9.64 -7.81
C ALA A 409 -19.21 9.22 -9.27
N ASP A 410 -20.05 9.73 -10.16
CA ASP A 410 -19.86 9.65 -11.61
C ASP A 410 -20.11 11.03 -12.20
N THR A 411 -19.10 11.90 -12.13
CA THR A 411 -19.17 13.33 -12.46
C THR A 411 -19.19 13.57 -13.98
N ARG A 412 -20.10 12.93 -14.70
CA ARG A 412 -20.27 13.01 -16.17
C ARG A 412 -21.53 13.82 -16.55
N PRO A 413 -21.64 14.31 -17.80
CA PRO A 413 -22.92 14.79 -18.34
C PRO A 413 -24.01 13.71 -18.22
N ILE A 414 -25.26 14.09 -17.99
CA ILE A 414 -26.34 13.10 -17.79
C ILE A 414 -26.54 12.16 -19.00
N LEU A 415 -26.27 12.62 -20.23
CA LEU A 415 -26.41 11.76 -21.42
C LEU A 415 -25.31 10.70 -21.49
N ASN A 416 -24.06 11.05 -21.17
CA ASN A 416 -22.95 10.11 -21.01
C ASN A 416 -23.28 9.08 -19.91
N LEU A 417 -23.76 9.55 -18.75
CA LEU A 417 -24.13 8.70 -17.62
C LEU A 417 -25.26 7.71 -17.99
N ALA A 418 -26.34 8.18 -18.60
CA ALA A 418 -27.46 7.33 -19.02
C ALA A 418 -27.05 6.30 -20.08
N ALA A 419 -26.18 6.71 -21.01
CA ALA A 419 -25.63 5.82 -22.03
C ALA A 419 -24.75 4.71 -21.43
N ARG A 420 -23.87 5.08 -20.49
CA ARG A 420 -22.98 4.17 -19.74
C ARG A 420 -23.75 3.20 -18.83
N LYS A 421 -24.83 3.65 -18.19
CA LYS A 421 -25.71 2.83 -17.32
C LYS A 421 -26.74 2.01 -18.12
N GLY A 422 -26.84 2.19 -19.44
CA GLY A 422 -27.76 1.43 -20.30
C GLY A 422 -29.23 1.91 -20.24
N ASP A 423 -29.50 3.09 -19.69
CA ASP A 423 -30.87 3.64 -19.60
C ASP A 423 -31.33 4.23 -20.94
N VAL A 424 -31.74 3.33 -21.85
CA VAL A 424 -32.26 3.65 -23.18
C VAL A 424 -33.47 4.59 -23.13
N ALA A 425 -34.29 4.53 -22.07
CA ALA A 425 -35.46 5.39 -21.92
C ALA A 425 -35.05 6.84 -21.62
N THR A 426 -34.13 7.04 -20.68
CA THR A 426 -33.58 8.37 -20.38
C THR A 426 -32.74 8.90 -21.54
N VAL A 427 -31.91 8.08 -22.19
CA VAL A 427 -31.16 8.49 -23.42
C VAL A 427 -32.11 9.04 -24.48
N LYS A 428 -33.14 8.28 -24.88
CA LYS A 428 -34.12 8.73 -25.89
C LYS A 428 -34.83 10.01 -25.47
N ARG A 429 -35.15 10.14 -24.18
CA ARG A 429 -35.86 11.31 -23.65
C ARG A 429 -34.97 12.56 -23.57
N LEU A 430 -33.70 12.43 -23.21
CA LEU A 430 -32.73 13.53 -23.22
C LEU A 430 -32.55 14.07 -24.64
N LEU A 431 -32.37 13.18 -25.64
CA LEU A 431 -32.28 13.56 -27.05
C LEU A 431 -33.54 14.29 -27.52
N ALA A 432 -34.74 13.79 -27.16
CA ALA A 432 -36.01 14.46 -27.46
C ALA A 432 -36.20 15.81 -26.75
N LEU A 433 -35.51 16.05 -25.63
CA LEU A 433 -35.48 17.34 -24.92
C LEU A 433 -34.38 18.29 -25.44
N GLY A 434 -33.63 17.90 -26.47
CA GLY A 434 -32.59 18.72 -27.11
C GLY A 434 -31.19 18.57 -26.51
N ALA A 435 -30.91 17.50 -25.76
CA ALA A 435 -29.53 17.19 -25.36
C ALA A 435 -28.67 16.89 -26.61
N PRO A 436 -27.45 17.47 -26.74
CA PRO A 436 -26.58 17.20 -27.88
C PRO A 436 -26.25 15.71 -27.97
N VAL A 437 -26.43 15.08 -29.13
CA VAL A 437 -26.20 13.63 -29.31
C VAL A 437 -24.76 13.20 -29.00
N GLU A 438 -23.80 14.07 -29.32
CA GLU A 438 -22.38 13.89 -29.00
C GLU A 438 -22.05 14.17 -27.52
N GLY A 439 -23.01 14.59 -26.69
CA GLY A 439 -22.75 15.07 -25.34
C GLY A 439 -21.90 16.35 -25.31
N ASP A 440 -21.29 16.63 -24.16
CA ASP A 440 -20.52 17.85 -23.93
C ASP A 440 -19.09 17.76 -24.51
N PRO A 441 -18.64 18.69 -25.38
CA PRO A 441 -17.26 18.72 -25.88
C PRO A 441 -16.19 18.98 -24.80
N ALA A 442 -16.56 19.45 -23.60
CA ALA A 442 -15.68 19.66 -22.46
C ALA A 442 -15.68 18.49 -21.45
N GLU A 443 -16.12 17.30 -21.84
CA GLU A 443 -15.98 16.08 -21.03
C GLU A 443 -14.48 15.83 -20.71
N GLN A 444 -14.16 15.46 -19.46
CA GLN A 444 -12.80 15.46 -18.94
C GLN A 444 -11.92 14.36 -19.55
N TYR A 445 -12.48 13.17 -19.78
CA TYR A 445 -11.80 12.07 -20.46
C TYR A 445 -11.83 12.26 -21.98
N GLY A 446 -12.85 12.97 -22.46
CA GLY A 446 -13.12 13.23 -23.88
C GLY A 446 -14.18 12.31 -24.46
N ASP A 447 -14.82 11.46 -23.65
CA ASP A 447 -15.76 10.45 -24.14
C ASP A 447 -17.05 11.09 -24.68
N THR A 448 -17.51 10.63 -25.84
CA THR A 448 -18.90 10.85 -26.29
C THR A 448 -19.83 9.89 -25.54
N PRO A 449 -21.15 10.17 -25.44
CA PRO A 449 -22.12 9.21 -24.90
C PRO A 449 -22.07 7.86 -25.63
N LEU A 450 -21.73 7.85 -26.92
CA LEU A 450 -21.55 6.63 -27.70
C LEU A 450 -20.31 5.86 -27.26
N ALA A 451 -19.18 6.53 -27.05
CA ALA A 451 -17.97 5.90 -26.51
C ALA A 451 -18.20 5.31 -25.10
N ASP A 452 -18.94 6.03 -24.24
CA ASP A 452 -19.36 5.57 -22.91
C ASP A 452 -20.25 4.31 -22.97
N ALA A 453 -21.27 4.29 -23.84
CA ALA A 453 -22.12 3.13 -24.03
C ALA A 453 -21.33 1.92 -24.54
N VAL A 454 -20.42 2.13 -25.50
CA VAL A 454 -19.57 1.06 -26.05
C VAL A 454 -18.62 0.51 -25.00
N GLN A 455 -17.94 1.38 -24.23
CA GLN A 455 -17.02 0.96 -23.17
C GLN A 455 -17.71 0.18 -22.05
N ALA A 456 -18.99 0.50 -21.75
CA ALA A 456 -19.80 -0.21 -20.77
C ALA A 456 -20.59 -1.39 -21.37
N CYS A 457 -20.32 -1.78 -22.62
CA CYS A 457 -20.98 -2.86 -23.37
C CYS A 457 -22.52 -2.72 -23.49
N GLN A 458 -23.04 -1.49 -23.47
CA GLN A 458 -24.47 -1.17 -23.52
C GLN A 458 -24.98 -1.07 -24.97
N ALA A 459 -25.05 -2.22 -25.65
CA ALA A 459 -25.38 -2.29 -27.08
C ALA A 459 -26.67 -1.56 -27.47
N ASP A 460 -27.75 -1.64 -26.69
CA ASP A 460 -29.01 -0.97 -27.01
C ASP A 460 -28.95 0.56 -26.84
N ALA A 461 -28.16 1.06 -25.88
CA ALA A 461 -27.91 2.49 -25.72
C ALA A 461 -27.04 3.02 -26.86
N ALA A 462 -25.99 2.27 -27.25
CA ALA A 462 -25.17 2.59 -28.42
C ALA A 462 -26.02 2.63 -29.70
N ARG A 463 -26.86 1.62 -29.97
CA ARG A 463 -27.81 1.61 -31.11
C ARG A 463 -28.76 2.81 -31.08
N ALA A 464 -29.26 3.21 -29.91
CA ALA A 464 -30.14 4.37 -29.77
C ALA A 464 -29.42 5.70 -30.10
N LEU A 465 -28.15 5.84 -29.72
CA LEU A 465 -27.33 7.01 -30.05
C LEU A 465 -26.94 7.04 -31.54
N LEU A 466 -26.59 5.90 -32.13
CA LEU A 466 -26.35 5.78 -33.58
C LEU A 466 -27.59 6.16 -34.40
N ALA A 467 -28.77 5.69 -33.98
CA ALA A 467 -30.04 6.07 -34.62
C ALA A 467 -30.37 7.57 -34.49
N ALA A 468 -29.77 8.26 -33.51
CA ALA A 468 -29.85 9.72 -33.34
C ALA A 468 -28.73 10.49 -34.06
N GLY A 469 -27.83 9.80 -34.79
CA GLY A 469 -26.76 10.41 -35.58
C GLY A 469 -25.42 10.60 -34.86
N ALA A 470 -25.18 9.89 -33.75
CA ALA A 470 -23.88 9.91 -33.07
C ALA A 470 -22.74 9.42 -34.00
N ASN A 471 -21.63 10.15 -34.05
CA ASN A 471 -20.47 9.85 -34.91
C ASN A 471 -19.50 8.87 -34.23
N PRO A 472 -19.34 7.62 -34.72
CA PRO A 472 -18.44 6.63 -34.11
C PRO A 472 -16.95 6.99 -34.15
N ALA A 473 -16.56 7.83 -35.11
CA ALA A 473 -15.18 8.24 -35.36
C ALA A 473 -14.85 9.63 -34.77
N LEU A 474 -15.74 10.22 -33.94
CA LEU A 474 -15.46 11.51 -33.31
C LEU A 474 -14.38 11.36 -32.24
N LEU A 475 -13.21 11.96 -32.50
CA LEU A 475 -12.11 12.06 -31.54
C LEU A 475 -12.13 13.43 -30.86
N ARG A 476 -12.07 13.46 -29.53
CA ARG A 476 -12.01 14.68 -28.72
C ARG A 476 -10.65 14.87 -28.04
N GLN A 477 -10.47 16.05 -27.44
CA GLN A 477 -9.40 16.31 -26.49
C GLN A 477 -9.88 15.92 -25.09
N GLY A 478 -8.99 15.38 -24.28
CA GLY A 478 -9.28 14.86 -22.94
C GLY A 478 -8.12 14.01 -22.43
N TYR A 479 -8.25 13.42 -21.24
CA TYR A 479 -7.20 12.56 -20.66
C TYR A 479 -7.04 11.20 -21.38
N ASP A 480 -8.10 10.63 -21.98
CA ASP A 480 -8.07 9.34 -22.68
C ASP A 480 -8.68 9.49 -24.08
N ARG A 481 -7.87 10.01 -25.01
CA ARG A 481 -8.31 10.40 -26.36
C ARG A 481 -8.61 9.18 -27.24
N LYS A 482 -9.86 8.70 -27.19
CA LYS A 482 -10.35 7.56 -27.98
C LYS A 482 -11.70 7.82 -28.63
N THR A 483 -11.90 7.22 -29.79
CA THR A 483 -13.17 7.13 -30.52
C THR A 483 -14.03 5.95 -30.01
N ALA A 484 -15.32 5.94 -30.34
CA ALA A 484 -16.18 4.80 -30.03
C ALA A 484 -15.74 3.51 -30.77
N LEU A 485 -15.17 3.65 -31.97
CA LEU A 485 -14.54 2.54 -32.71
C LEU A 485 -13.37 1.93 -31.95
N GLU A 486 -12.49 2.75 -31.38
CA GLU A 486 -11.39 2.26 -30.54
C GLU A 486 -11.90 1.60 -29.26
N ARG A 487 -12.91 2.19 -28.58
CA ARG A 487 -13.55 1.58 -27.39
C ARG A 487 -14.13 0.19 -27.68
N ALA A 488 -14.72 -0.04 -28.86
CA ALA A 488 -15.25 -1.35 -29.24
C ALA A 488 -14.16 -2.42 -29.43
N ILE A 489 -12.97 -1.99 -29.87
CA ILE A 489 -11.78 -2.84 -29.96
C ILE A 489 -11.23 -3.15 -28.56
N GLU A 490 -11.20 -2.17 -27.64
CA GLU A 490 -10.82 -2.42 -26.23
C GLU A 490 -11.79 -3.38 -25.52
N ALA A 491 -13.08 -3.37 -25.90
CA ALA A 491 -14.10 -4.27 -25.37
C ALA A 491 -14.08 -5.69 -25.99
N ASP A 492 -13.26 -5.95 -27.03
CA ASP A 492 -13.25 -7.18 -27.83
C ASP A 492 -14.66 -7.56 -28.36
N ASP A 493 -15.47 -6.54 -28.74
CA ASP A 493 -16.86 -6.70 -29.23
C ASP A 493 -16.95 -6.61 -30.78
N PRO A 494 -16.93 -7.76 -31.49
CA PRO A 494 -17.03 -7.79 -32.96
C PRO A 494 -18.45 -7.54 -33.50
N ALA A 495 -19.49 -7.52 -32.66
CA ALA A 495 -20.85 -7.24 -33.09
C ALA A 495 -21.07 -5.72 -33.08
N LEU A 496 -20.71 -5.05 -31.98
CA LEU A 496 -20.81 -3.61 -31.85
C LEU A 496 -19.82 -2.88 -32.76
N LEU A 497 -18.60 -3.39 -32.94
CA LEU A 497 -17.66 -2.84 -33.93
C LEU A 497 -18.26 -2.82 -35.35
N ARG A 498 -18.98 -3.87 -35.75
CA ARG A 498 -19.64 -3.93 -37.07
C ARG A 498 -20.71 -2.85 -37.22
N ASP A 499 -21.56 -2.69 -36.20
CA ASP A 499 -22.60 -1.67 -36.19
C ASP A 499 -22.01 -0.25 -36.26
N LEU A 500 -20.92 0.01 -35.53
CA LEU A 500 -20.20 1.28 -35.55
C LEU A 500 -19.54 1.54 -36.93
N LEU A 501 -18.86 0.55 -37.52
CA LEU A 501 -18.26 0.67 -38.85
C LEU A 501 -19.31 0.95 -39.92
N ALA A 502 -20.47 0.29 -39.86
CA ALA A 502 -21.59 0.53 -40.78
C ALA A 502 -22.21 1.93 -40.63
N ALA A 503 -22.14 2.54 -39.44
CA ALA A 503 -22.63 3.91 -39.18
C ALA A 503 -21.56 5.00 -39.45
N THR A 504 -20.31 4.63 -39.72
CA THR A 504 -19.21 5.60 -39.88
C THR A 504 -19.14 6.11 -41.34
N PRO A 505 -19.13 7.43 -41.59
CA PRO A 505 -18.90 7.97 -42.93
C PRO A 505 -17.55 7.52 -43.50
N ARG A 506 -17.52 7.16 -44.79
CA ARG A 506 -16.33 6.57 -45.44
C ARG A 506 -15.10 7.47 -45.34
N GLU A 507 -15.28 8.77 -45.50
CA GLU A 507 -14.23 9.78 -45.44
C GLU A 507 -13.63 9.89 -44.02
N ALA A 508 -14.49 9.82 -43.00
CA ALA A 508 -14.08 9.83 -41.60
C ALA A 508 -13.34 8.54 -41.22
N LEU A 509 -13.81 7.38 -41.67
CA LEU A 509 -13.14 6.10 -41.48
C LEU A 509 -11.76 6.09 -42.17
N GLN A 510 -11.66 6.60 -43.40
CA GLN A 510 -10.39 6.70 -44.11
C GLN A 510 -9.39 7.63 -43.42
N ALA A 511 -9.85 8.78 -42.91
CA ALA A 511 -9.00 9.68 -42.13
C ALA A 511 -8.51 9.04 -40.82
N LEU A 512 -9.38 8.32 -40.11
CA LEU A 512 -9.05 7.62 -38.86
C LEU A 512 -8.08 6.45 -39.08
N LEU A 513 -8.26 5.67 -40.15
CA LEU A 513 -7.34 4.58 -40.51
C LEU A 513 -5.96 5.11 -40.95
N ALA A 514 -5.91 6.33 -41.50
CA ALA A 514 -4.68 6.96 -41.97
C ALA A 514 -3.87 7.69 -40.88
N ASP A 515 -4.42 7.98 -39.70
CA ASP A 515 -3.68 8.56 -38.56
C ASP A 515 -2.94 7.46 -37.77
N PRO A 516 -1.60 7.35 -37.83
CA PRO A 516 -0.87 6.29 -37.14
C PRO A 516 -0.96 6.36 -35.61
N ALA A 517 -1.26 7.54 -35.04
CA ALA A 517 -1.29 7.74 -33.59
C ALA A 517 -2.62 7.24 -32.97
N HIS A 518 -3.74 7.41 -33.68
CA HIS A 518 -5.10 7.06 -33.22
C HIS A 518 -5.76 6.00 -34.12
N SER A 519 -4.96 5.21 -34.84
CA SER A 519 -5.49 4.17 -35.73
C SER A 519 -6.13 3.03 -34.92
N PRO A 520 -7.40 2.67 -35.18
CA PRO A 520 -8.05 1.48 -34.64
C PRO A 520 -7.23 0.20 -34.90
N VAL A 521 -6.47 0.17 -36.00
CA VAL A 521 -5.58 -0.93 -36.36
C VAL A 521 -4.39 -1.03 -35.39
N ALA A 522 -3.77 0.11 -35.07
CA ALA A 522 -2.70 0.15 -34.08
C ALA A 522 -3.20 -0.26 -32.70
N GLN A 523 -4.45 0.08 -32.34
CA GLN A 523 -5.06 -0.36 -31.09
C GLN A 523 -5.34 -1.88 -31.07
N ALA A 524 -5.91 -2.42 -32.16
CA ALA A 524 -6.16 -3.86 -32.30
C ALA A 524 -4.86 -4.71 -32.29
N LEU A 525 -3.74 -4.15 -32.76
CA LEU A 525 -2.43 -4.81 -32.69
C LEU A 525 -1.79 -4.70 -31.30
N ARG A 526 -2.05 -3.62 -30.54
CA ARG A 526 -1.48 -3.43 -29.19
C ARG A 526 -2.15 -4.32 -28.13
N GLN A 527 -3.43 -4.65 -28.27
CA GLN A 527 -4.17 -5.40 -27.25
C GLN A 527 -4.30 -6.91 -27.58
N PRO A 528 -3.86 -7.83 -26.69
CA PRO A 528 -4.09 -9.26 -26.84
C PRO A 528 -5.55 -9.64 -26.52
N GLY A 529 -6.48 -9.31 -27.43
CA GLY A 529 -7.88 -9.75 -27.39
C GLY A 529 -8.05 -11.20 -27.88
N LYS A 530 -9.16 -11.85 -27.54
CA LYS A 530 -9.45 -13.21 -28.03
C LYS A 530 -9.87 -13.22 -29.50
N GLN A 531 -10.36 -12.10 -30.03
CA GLN A 531 -10.82 -11.99 -31.42
C GLN A 531 -10.04 -10.96 -32.24
N GLY A 532 -8.81 -10.61 -31.87
CA GLY A 532 -7.97 -9.62 -32.59
C GLY A 532 -7.95 -9.83 -34.12
N ALA A 533 -7.63 -11.03 -34.59
CA ALA A 533 -7.68 -11.37 -36.02
C ALA A 533 -9.07 -11.24 -36.67
N GLY A 534 -10.15 -11.41 -35.89
CA GLY A 534 -11.53 -11.20 -36.32
C GLY A 534 -11.89 -9.71 -36.44
N LEU A 535 -11.43 -8.88 -35.49
CA LEU A 535 -11.59 -7.43 -35.52
C LEU A 535 -10.81 -6.82 -36.70
N LEU A 536 -9.57 -7.26 -36.94
CA LEU A 536 -8.78 -6.78 -38.09
C LEU A 536 -9.43 -7.13 -39.43
N ARG A 537 -10.05 -8.32 -39.58
CA ARG A 537 -10.82 -8.66 -40.78
C ARG A 537 -11.96 -7.66 -41.02
N GLN A 538 -12.70 -7.27 -39.98
CA GLN A 538 -13.76 -6.26 -40.14
C GLN A 538 -13.21 -4.89 -40.54
N LEU A 539 -12.03 -4.50 -40.06
CA LEU A 539 -11.35 -3.26 -40.48
C LEU A 539 -10.89 -3.33 -41.95
N VAL A 540 -10.40 -4.50 -42.42
CA VAL A 540 -10.06 -4.74 -43.83
C VAL A 540 -11.31 -4.73 -44.72
N ASP A 541 -12.39 -5.42 -44.31
CA ASP A 541 -13.68 -5.40 -45.01
C ASP A 541 -14.28 -3.98 -45.09
N ALA A 542 -14.03 -3.14 -44.08
CA ALA A 542 -14.43 -1.73 -44.04
C ALA A 542 -13.49 -0.79 -44.83
N GLY A 543 -12.39 -1.29 -45.39
CA GLY A 543 -11.55 -0.56 -46.36
C GLY A 543 -10.11 -0.27 -45.94
N LEU A 544 -9.58 -0.89 -44.88
CA LEU A 544 -8.14 -0.89 -44.60
C LEU A 544 -7.36 -1.69 -45.68
N ASP A 545 -6.36 -1.07 -46.31
CA ASP A 545 -5.35 -1.81 -47.07
C ASP A 545 -4.28 -2.34 -46.10
N PRO A 546 -4.17 -3.67 -45.87
CA PRO A 546 -3.18 -4.22 -44.96
C PRO A 546 -1.73 -3.90 -45.37
N LYS A 547 -1.47 -3.56 -46.64
CA LYS A 547 -0.12 -3.23 -47.12
C LYS A 547 0.42 -1.89 -46.63
N THR A 548 -0.40 -1.06 -45.98
CA THR A 548 0.08 0.15 -45.28
C THR A 548 0.74 -0.18 -43.94
N LEU A 549 0.63 -1.42 -43.46
CA LEU A 549 1.30 -1.91 -42.26
C LEU A 549 2.71 -2.40 -42.59
N ASP A 550 3.61 -2.30 -41.63
CA ASP A 550 4.99 -2.79 -41.73
C ASP A 550 5.18 -4.13 -40.97
N ALA A 551 6.40 -4.65 -41.00
CA ALA A 551 6.78 -5.84 -40.24
C ALA A 551 6.57 -5.69 -38.72
N GLY A 552 6.50 -4.46 -38.21
CA GLY A 552 6.18 -4.16 -36.81
C GLY A 552 4.80 -4.66 -36.39
N ALA A 553 3.82 -4.69 -37.30
CA ALA A 553 2.50 -5.28 -37.04
C ALA A 553 2.58 -6.80 -36.79
N ILE A 554 3.34 -7.53 -37.62
CA ILE A 554 3.56 -8.97 -37.45
C ILE A 554 4.36 -9.23 -36.16
N ARG A 555 5.42 -8.44 -35.92
CA ARG A 555 6.21 -8.49 -34.68
C ARG A 555 5.32 -8.34 -33.44
N GLN A 556 4.43 -7.33 -33.42
CA GLN A 556 3.57 -7.07 -32.27
C GLN A 556 2.57 -8.21 -32.02
N ALA A 557 1.98 -8.77 -33.08
CA ALA A 557 1.11 -9.94 -32.96
C ALA A 557 1.83 -11.14 -32.33
N LEU A 558 3.10 -11.38 -32.70
CA LEU A 558 3.92 -12.47 -32.14
C LEU A 558 4.34 -12.20 -30.68
N GLU A 559 4.69 -10.97 -30.32
CA GLU A 559 4.97 -10.57 -28.93
C GLU A 559 3.75 -10.77 -28.03
N ASN A 560 2.55 -10.50 -28.57
CA ASN A 560 1.27 -10.72 -27.91
C ASN A 560 0.81 -12.19 -27.90
N GLY A 561 1.52 -13.09 -28.59
CA GLY A 561 1.17 -14.51 -28.73
C GLY A 561 0.01 -14.81 -29.69
N ASP A 562 -0.51 -13.81 -30.42
CA ASP A 562 -1.59 -14.00 -31.39
C ASP A 562 -1.06 -14.53 -32.74
N ILE A 563 -0.85 -15.85 -32.77
CA ILE A 563 -0.43 -16.61 -33.94
C ILE A 563 -1.42 -16.46 -35.11
N ALA A 564 -2.72 -16.33 -34.81
CA ALA A 564 -3.76 -16.22 -35.83
C ALA A 564 -3.72 -14.85 -36.53
N MET A 565 -3.51 -13.78 -35.77
CA MET A 565 -3.25 -12.44 -36.30
C MET A 565 -1.95 -12.40 -37.11
N ALA A 566 -0.85 -12.93 -36.57
CA ALA A 566 0.44 -12.94 -37.27
C ALA A 566 0.36 -13.68 -38.61
N THR A 567 -0.32 -14.84 -38.64
CA THR A 567 -0.57 -15.60 -39.87
C THR A 567 -1.43 -14.82 -40.86
N TYR A 568 -2.53 -14.21 -40.37
CA TYR A 568 -3.41 -13.40 -41.22
C TYR A 568 -2.70 -12.20 -41.85
N LEU A 569 -1.84 -11.48 -41.10
CA LEU A 569 -1.03 -10.38 -41.61
C LEU A 569 -0.05 -10.86 -42.71
N MET A 570 0.62 -12.00 -42.51
CA MET A 570 1.51 -12.61 -43.51
C MET A 570 0.79 -13.09 -44.78
N ASP A 571 -0.47 -13.54 -44.66
CA ASP A 571 -1.30 -13.94 -45.80
C ASP A 571 -1.93 -12.75 -46.52
N ALA A 572 -2.22 -11.67 -45.79
CA ALA A 572 -2.66 -10.38 -46.33
C ALA A 572 -1.54 -9.63 -47.08
N GLY A 573 -0.30 -10.10 -47.01
CA GLY A 573 0.85 -9.55 -47.74
C GLY A 573 1.57 -8.40 -47.02
N VAL A 574 1.44 -8.29 -45.70
CA VAL A 574 2.25 -7.38 -44.88
C VAL A 574 3.73 -7.80 -44.99
N PRO A 575 4.68 -6.87 -45.17
CA PRO A 575 6.10 -7.20 -45.29
C PRO A 575 6.64 -7.94 -44.05
N VAL A 576 7.28 -9.10 -44.24
CA VAL A 576 7.86 -9.89 -43.14
C VAL A 576 9.23 -9.40 -42.66
N ASN A 577 9.89 -8.53 -43.43
CA ASN A 577 11.16 -7.92 -43.09
C ASN A 577 10.96 -6.44 -42.74
N PRO A 578 11.53 -5.93 -41.62
CA PRO A 578 11.50 -4.51 -41.31
C PRO A 578 12.30 -3.70 -42.34
N PRO A 579 12.00 -2.40 -42.51
CA PRO A 579 12.82 -1.52 -43.34
C PRO A 579 14.26 -1.44 -42.80
N ALA A 580 15.24 -1.25 -43.69
CA ALA A 580 16.63 -1.17 -43.31
C ALA A 580 16.87 -0.03 -42.29
N ALA A 581 17.39 -0.38 -41.12
CA ALA A 581 17.57 0.56 -40.02
C ALA A 581 18.52 1.72 -40.40
N SER A 582 18.11 2.95 -40.10
CA SER A 582 19.01 4.10 -40.17
C SER A 582 20.06 3.98 -39.06
N ALA A 583 21.34 4.19 -39.39
CA ALA A 583 22.47 4.20 -38.45
C ALA A 583 22.44 5.36 -37.41
N THR A 584 21.27 5.98 -37.22
CA THR A 584 21.01 7.11 -36.32
C THR A 584 19.96 6.78 -35.24
N ALA A 585 19.39 5.57 -35.24
CA ALA A 585 18.58 5.11 -34.11
C ALA A 585 19.45 5.07 -32.85
N LYS A 586 19.04 5.77 -31.80
CA LYS A 586 19.69 5.69 -30.50
C LYS A 586 19.18 4.44 -29.78
N ASP A 587 20.04 3.83 -28.96
CA ASP A 587 19.64 2.78 -28.01
C ASP A 587 18.69 3.36 -26.94
N ASP A 588 17.41 3.51 -27.27
CA ASP A 588 16.34 3.55 -26.29
C ASP A 588 15.76 2.14 -26.16
N ALA A 589 16.02 1.48 -25.03
CA ALA A 589 15.65 0.07 -24.78
C ALA A 589 14.12 -0.22 -24.83
N PHE A 590 13.31 0.80 -25.04
CA PHE A 590 11.85 0.74 -25.17
C PHE A 590 11.35 0.92 -26.60
N ASP A 591 12.16 1.44 -27.52
CA ASP A 591 11.76 1.63 -28.93
C ASP A 591 12.25 0.47 -29.80
N ARG A 592 11.40 -0.57 -29.93
CA ARG A 592 11.71 -1.81 -30.68
C ARG A 592 11.55 -1.68 -32.21
N GLN A 593 11.55 -0.46 -32.75
CA GLN A 593 11.50 -0.24 -34.19
C GLN A 593 12.66 -0.93 -34.90
N GLY A 594 12.37 -1.70 -35.95
CA GLY A 594 13.38 -2.41 -36.75
C GLY A 594 13.73 -3.83 -36.28
N VAL A 595 13.22 -4.31 -35.13
CA VAL A 595 13.40 -5.72 -34.73
C VAL A 595 12.61 -6.64 -35.69
N PRO A 596 13.23 -7.68 -36.31
CA PRO A 596 12.52 -8.56 -37.24
C PRO A 596 11.50 -9.48 -36.54
N PRO A 597 10.31 -9.74 -37.12
CA PRO A 597 9.35 -10.73 -36.62
C PRO A 597 9.95 -12.13 -36.42
N LEU A 598 10.90 -12.52 -37.29
CA LEU A 598 11.65 -13.77 -37.17
C LEU A 598 12.40 -13.88 -35.85
N MET A 599 12.96 -12.77 -35.34
CA MET A 599 13.65 -12.79 -34.05
C MET A 599 12.68 -13.12 -32.91
N VAL A 600 11.48 -12.52 -32.91
CA VAL A 600 10.46 -12.80 -31.88
C VAL A 600 10.06 -14.28 -31.91
N ALA A 601 9.77 -14.83 -33.11
CA ALA A 601 9.45 -16.25 -33.27
C ALA A 601 10.55 -17.19 -32.75
N VAL A 602 11.83 -16.81 -32.89
CA VAL A 602 12.97 -17.56 -32.34
C VAL A 602 13.09 -17.40 -30.82
N THR A 603 12.95 -16.19 -30.28
CA THR A 603 13.06 -15.94 -28.82
C THR A 603 11.90 -16.55 -28.03
N SER A 604 10.73 -16.70 -28.66
CA SER A 604 9.53 -17.30 -28.08
C SER A 604 9.41 -18.81 -28.34
N ASP A 605 10.44 -19.46 -28.91
CA ASP A 605 10.49 -20.88 -29.28
C ASP A 605 9.27 -21.37 -30.08
N GLN A 606 8.96 -20.66 -31.17
CA GLN A 606 7.82 -20.96 -32.06
C GLN A 606 8.30 -21.52 -33.41
N PRO A 607 8.75 -22.79 -33.48
CA PRO A 607 9.36 -23.34 -34.69
C PRO A 607 8.47 -23.30 -35.93
N ALA A 608 7.15 -23.51 -35.78
CA ALA A 608 6.21 -23.43 -36.89
C ALA A 608 6.07 -21.99 -37.45
N MET A 609 6.23 -20.97 -36.61
CA MET A 609 6.21 -19.57 -37.02
C MET A 609 7.55 -19.16 -37.66
N VAL A 610 8.67 -19.69 -37.18
CA VAL A 610 9.98 -19.58 -37.85
C VAL A 610 9.90 -20.15 -39.26
N ASP A 611 9.37 -21.38 -39.40
CA ASP A 611 9.20 -22.05 -40.70
C ASP A 611 8.27 -21.24 -41.63
N ALA A 612 7.18 -20.67 -41.11
CA ALA A 612 6.24 -19.83 -41.88
C ALA A 612 6.86 -18.49 -42.34
N LEU A 613 7.58 -17.79 -41.47
CA LEU A 613 8.24 -16.52 -41.79
C LEU A 613 9.33 -16.70 -42.84
N LEU A 614 10.15 -17.76 -42.71
CA LEU A 614 11.18 -18.10 -43.69
C LEU A 614 10.57 -18.46 -45.05
N ALA A 615 9.46 -19.22 -45.08
CA ALA A 615 8.73 -19.51 -46.31
C ALA A 615 8.12 -18.27 -47.00
N LYS A 616 7.84 -17.21 -46.23
CA LYS A 616 7.39 -15.89 -46.72
C LYS A 616 8.55 -14.94 -47.08
N GLY A 617 9.81 -15.40 -46.99
CA GLY A 617 10.99 -14.63 -47.38
C GLY A 617 11.59 -13.74 -46.28
N ALA A 618 11.38 -14.05 -45.01
CA ALA A 618 12.11 -13.41 -43.92
C ALA A 618 13.63 -13.67 -44.04
N ASP A 619 14.47 -12.66 -43.81
CA ASP A 619 15.94 -12.81 -43.82
C ASP A 619 16.37 -13.81 -42.74
N PRO A 620 16.98 -14.96 -43.10
CA PRO A 620 17.39 -15.99 -42.15
C PRO A 620 18.38 -15.51 -41.09
N LEU A 621 19.09 -14.39 -41.32
CA LEU A 621 19.94 -13.79 -40.29
C LEU A 621 19.10 -13.11 -39.19
N GLY A 622 17.94 -12.55 -39.54
CA GLY A 622 17.06 -11.83 -38.60
C GLY A 622 17.80 -10.79 -37.78
N LEU A 623 18.57 -9.91 -38.43
CA LEU A 623 19.42 -8.92 -37.77
C LEU A 623 18.59 -7.72 -37.27
N ALA A 624 18.63 -7.45 -35.97
CA ALA A 624 18.00 -6.28 -35.35
C ALA A 624 18.99 -5.08 -35.25
N PRO A 625 18.49 -3.85 -35.02
CA PRO A 625 19.32 -2.64 -35.05
C PRO A 625 20.50 -2.64 -34.06
N GLU A 626 20.33 -3.28 -32.89
CA GLU A 626 21.37 -3.47 -31.87
C GLU A 626 22.44 -4.52 -32.27
N GLY A 627 22.38 -5.07 -33.48
CA GLY A 627 23.34 -6.01 -34.04
C GLY A 627 23.17 -7.46 -33.59
N ARG A 628 22.13 -7.78 -32.81
CA ARG A 628 21.76 -9.16 -32.48
C ARG A 628 21.02 -9.81 -33.65
N SER A 629 21.15 -11.13 -33.78
CA SER A 629 20.61 -11.92 -34.90
C SER A 629 19.72 -13.06 -34.40
N ALA A 630 18.87 -13.60 -35.28
CA ALA A 630 18.12 -14.82 -34.98
C ALA A 630 19.06 -15.99 -34.61
N LEU A 631 20.22 -16.09 -35.27
CA LEU A 631 21.27 -17.05 -34.92
C LEU A 631 21.79 -16.86 -33.48
N TYR A 632 22.04 -15.62 -33.06
CA TYR A 632 22.52 -15.31 -31.70
C TYR A 632 21.56 -15.84 -30.64
N TRP A 633 20.26 -15.59 -30.80
CA TRP A 633 19.23 -16.05 -29.85
C TRP A 633 19.02 -17.57 -29.88
N ALA A 634 19.04 -18.21 -31.05
CA ALA A 634 18.97 -19.67 -31.15
C ALA A 634 20.15 -20.35 -30.42
N ILE A 635 21.36 -19.77 -30.52
CA ILE A 635 22.57 -20.24 -29.83
C ILE A 635 22.48 -19.99 -28.32
N ALA A 636 22.13 -18.76 -27.90
CA ALA A 636 22.04 -18.38 -26.49
C ALA A 636 21.00 -19.23 -25.72
N SER A 637 19.85 -19.50 -26.36
CA SER A 637 18.79 -20.35 -25.83
C SER A 637 19.03 -21.85 -25.98
N ARG A 638 20.20 -22.28 -26.48
CA ARG A 638 20.60 -23.69 -26.72
C ARG A 638 19.69 -24.44 -27.70
N ASN A 639 18.95 -23.73 -28.55
CA ASN A 639 17.96 -24.31 -29.45
C ASN A 639 18.62 -24.77 -30.76
N GLY A 640 19.31 -25.91 -30.70
CA GLY A 640 19.95 -26.52 -31.87
C GLY A 640 18.99 -26.81 -33.03
N VAL A 641 17.71 -27.07 -32.75
CA VAL A 641 16.72 -27.36 -33.80
C VAL A 641 16.38 -26.10 -34.60
N VAL A 642 16.16 -24.97 -33.91
CA VAL A 642 15.94 -23.68 -34.58
C VAL A 642 17.22 -23.15 -35.23
N LEU A 643 18.39 -23.38 -34.63
CA LEU A 643 19.68 -23.07 -35.27
C LEU A 643 19.82 -23.78 -36.63
N GLU A 644 19.65 -25.10 -36.69
CA GLU A 644 19.80 -25.84 -37.95
C GLU A 644 18.71 -25.47 -38.97
N ARG A 645 17.49 -25.08 -38.56
CA ARG A 645 16.48 -24.48 -39.47
C ARG A 645 16.98 -23.20 -40.13
N LEU A 646 17.51 -22.26 -39.34
CA LEU A 646 18.02 -20.98 -39.85
C LEU A 646 19.19 -21.21 -40.82
N LEU A 647 20.09 -22.15 -40.50
CA LEU A 647 21.20 -22.54 -41.38
C LEU A 647 20.72 -23.19 -42.68
N GLN A 648 19.71 -24.07 -42.63
CA GLN A 648 19.08 -24.66 -43.83
C GLN A 648 18.38 -23.62 -44.71
N ALA A 649 17.80 -22.58 -44.11
CA ALA A 649 17.24 -21.44 -44.84
C ALA A 649 18.30 -20.49 -45.44
N GLY A 650 19.59 -20.72 -45.18
CA GLY A 650 20.70 -19.98 -45.78
C GLY A 650 21.40 -18.98 -44.87
N ALA A 651 21.06 -18.92 -43.57
CA ALA A 651 21.83 -18.15 -42.60
C ALA A 651 23.27 -18.69 -42.49
N LYS A 652 24.23 -17.81 -42.18
CA LYS A 652 25.64 -18.19 -42.06
C LYS A 652 26.23 -17.77 -40.72
N LEU A 653 27.02 -18.65 -40.12
CA LEU A 653 27.73 -18.39 -38.86
C LEU A 653 28.92 -17.41 -39.03
N ASP A 654 29.35 -17.18 -40.27
CA ASP A 654 30.37 -16.22 -40.69
C ASP A 654 29.79 -15.04 -41.50
N ASP A 655 28.47 -14.79 -41.45
CA ASP A 655 27.82 -13.72 -42.22
C ASP A 655 28.50 -12.35 -41.96
N PRO A 656 28.98 -11.64 -43.00
CA PRO A 656 29.74 -10.40 -42.84
C PRO A 656 28.92 -9.22 -42.27
N ARG A 657 27.60 -9.37 -42.16
CA ARG A 657 26.67 -8.43 -41.52
C ARG A 657 26.62 -8.58 -40.00
N LEU A 658 27.16 -9.67 -39.44
CA LEU A 658 27.36 -9.80 -38.00
C LEU A 658 28.35 -8.72 -37.51
N PRO A 659 28.12 -8.11 -36.33
CA PRO A 659 28.89 -6.94 -35.91
C PRO A 659 30.38 -7.25 -35.67
N ARG A 660 31.26 -6.27 -35.93
CA ARG A 660 32.73 -6.46 -35.93
C ARG A 660 33.42 -5.78 -34.75
N ALA A 661 33.88 -6.61 -33.80
CA ALA A 661 34.70 -6.28 -32.62
C ALA A 661 34.06 -5.27 -31.63
N PRO A 662 33.89 -5.63 -30.33
CA PRO A 662 34.18 -6.93 -29.70
C PRO A 662 33.27 -8.06 -30.20
N ALA A 663 32.20 -7.68 -30.90
CA ALA A 663 31.24 -8.57 -31.57
C ALA A 663 31.79 -9.56 -32.61
N ARG A 664 33.09 -9.56 -32.96
CA ARG A 664 33.67 -10.52 -33.92
C ARG A 664 33.40 -11.97 -33.49
N TYR A 665 33.36 -12.21 -32.19
CA TYR A 665 33.06 -13.51 -31.59
C TYR A 665 31.63 -13.60 -31.01
N ALA A 666 30.68 -12.73 -31.39
CA ALA A 666 29.39 -12.61 -30.73
C ALA A 666 28.60 -13.94 -30.62
N LEU A 667 28.58 -14.75 -31.70
CA LEU A 667 27.92 -16.06 -31.68
C LEU A 667 28.68 -17.08 -30.82
N LEU A 668 30.01 -17.06 -30.83
CA LEU A 668 30.85 -17.96 -30.03
C LEU A 668 30.78 -17.60 -28.53
N ASN A 669 30.81 -16.29 -28.21
CA ASN A 669 30.60 -15.74 -26.87
C ASN A 669 29.21 -16.09 -26.32
N ALA A 670 28.17 -16.07 -27.16
CA ALA A 670 26.83 -16.54 -26.81
C ALA A 670 26.82 -18.04 -26.50
N ALA A 671 27.49 -18.86 -27.31
CA ALA A 671 27.61 -20.31 -27.06
C ALA A 671 28.37 -20.62 -25.76
N LEU A 672 29.42 -19.84 -25.44
CA LEU A 672 30.16 -19.95 -24.18
C LEU A 672 29.27 -19.62 -22.97
N ALA A 673 28.48 -18.55 -23.04
CA ALA A 673 27.53 -18.17 -21.98
C ALA A 673 26.34 -19.14 -21.88
N ALA A 674 25.88 -19.72 -23.00
CA ALA A 674 24.84 -20.73 -23.01
C ALA A 674 25.27 -21.97 -22.22
N GLY A 675 26.56 -22.34 -22.27
CA GLY A 675 27.12 -23.41 -21.44
C GLY A 675 26.99 -24.81 -22.05
N ASP A 676 26.89 -24.93 -23.36
CA ASP A 676 26.83 -26.22 -24.08
C ASP A 676 28.07 -26.38 -24.97
N ILE A 677 28.95 -27.32 -24.62
CA ILE A 677 30.18 -27.59 -25.37
C ILE A 677 29.92 -28.05 -26.81
N LYS A 678 28.79 -28.72 -27.08
CA LYS A 678 28.42 -29.12 -28.45
C LYS A 678 28.08 -27.89 -29.30
N MET A 679 27.32 -26.95 -28.72
CA MET A 679 27.00 -25.68 -29.36
C MET A 679 28.27 -24.84 -29.59
N VAL A 680 29.16 -24.77 -28.61
CA VAL A 680 30.46 -24.07 -28.72
C VAL A 680 31.29 -24.63 -29.88
N ASN A 681 31.45 -25.96 -29.97
CA ASN A 681 32.19 -26.60 -31.05
C ASN A 681 31.52 -26.37 -32.42
N ARG A 682 30.19 -26.56 -32.50
CA ARG A 682 29.40 -26.34 -33.73
C ARG A 682 29.54 -24.92 -34.27
N VAL A 683 29.53 -23.92 -33.40
CA VAL A 683 29.69 -22.51 -33.75
C VAL A 683 31.14 -22.19 -34.11
N ALA A 684 32.13 -22.71 -33.36
CA ALA A 684 33.55 -22.52 -33.67
C ALA A 684 33.94 -23.11 -35.04
N GLU A 685 33.54 -24.35 -35.31
CA GLU A 685 33.72 -25.03 -36.60
C GLU A 685 33.03 -24.28 -37.74
N GLY A 686 31.76 -23.91 -37.55
CA GLY A 686 30.95 -23.26 -38.58
C GLY A 686 31.29 -21.80 -38.87
N SER A 687 32.00 -21.11 -37.97
CA SER A 687 32.46 -19.72 -38.14
C SER A 687 33.97 -19.60 -38.39
N GLY A 688 34.73 -20.69 -38.28
CA GLY A 688 36.19 -20.70 -38.37
C GLY A 688 36.91 -19.97 -37.22
N GLN A 689 36.24 -19.81 -36.07
CA GLN A 689 36.74 -19.02 -34.94
C GLN A 689 37.41 -19.90 -33.87
N THR A 690 38.47 -19.39 -33.24
CA THR A 690 39.21 -20.10 -32.19
C THR A 690 38.74 -19.70 -30.79
N LEU A 691 38.54 -20.67 -29.89
CA LEU A 691 38.13 -20.42 -28.51
C LEU A 691 39.17 -19.59 -27.72
N ALA A 692 40.44 -19.65 -28.11
CA ALA A 692 41.52 -18.88 -27.48
C ALA A 692 41.33 -17.35 -27.57
N ALA A 693 40.55 -16.88 -28.54
CA ALA A 693 40.26 -15.45 -28.78
C ALA A 693 38.82 -15.05 -28.43
N ALA A 694 37.99 -15.98 -27.96
CA ALA A 694 36.61 -15.72 -27.54
C ALA A 694 36.56 -15.08 -26.14
N CYS A 695 35.54 -14.26 -25.88
CA CYS A 695 35.30 -13.64 -24.59
C CYS A 695 34.05 -14.24 -23.92
N LEU A 696 34.12 -14.48 -22.62
CA LEU A 696 32.93 -14.82 -21.83
C LEU A 696 32.23 -13.51 -21.42
N PRO A 697 31.00 -13.21 -21.91
CA PRO A 697 30.31 -11.96 -21.59
C PRO A 697 29.95 -11.89 -20.10
N GLU A 698 29.57 -10.72 -19.59
CA GLU A 698 29.09 -10.56 -18.21
C GLU A 698 27.91 -11.50 -17.93
N GLY A 699 27.90 -12.12 -16.74
CA GLY A 699 26.96 -13.19 -16.40
C GLY A 699 27.32 -14.57 -16.98
N GLY A 700 28.25 -14.67 -17.93
CA GLY A 700 28.75 -15.96 -18.41
C GLY A 700 29.52 -16.75 -17.34
N GLU A 701 30.04 -16.10 -16.30
CA GLU A 701 30.67 -16.74 -15.14
C GLU A 701 29.72 -17.68 -14.39
N TYR A 702 28.41 -17.40 -14.36
CA TYR A 702 27.42 -18.30 -13.76
C TYR A 702 27.40 -19.64 -14.51
N ALA A 703 27.53 -19.64 -15.84
CA ALA A 703 27.57 -20.88 -16.63
C ALA A 703 28.79 -21.79 -16.32
N LEU A 704 29.89 -21.21 -15.82
CA LEU A 704 31.07 -21.97 -15.36
C LEU A 704 30.83 -22.64 -14.00
N LEU A 705 30.05 -21.99 -13.13
CA LEU A 705 29.67 -22.53 -11.82
C LEU A 705 28.49 -23.51 -11.92
N ASP A 706 27.56 -23.26 -12.85
CA ASP A 706 26.32 -24.00 -12.97
C ASP A 706 26.53 -25.43 -13.46
N ARG A 707 27.63 -25.68 -14.19
CA ARG A 707 27.93 -26.95 -14.85
C ARG A 707 29.29 -27.51 -14.44
N PRO A 708 29.33 -28.47 -13.49
CA PRO A 708 30.56 -29.16 -13.12
C PRO A 708 31.31 -29.70 -14.34
N GLY A 709 32.61 -29.41 -14.43
CA GLY A 709 33.47 -29.85 -15.52
C GLY A 709 33.34 -29.06 -16.83
N TYR A 710 32.36 -28.15 -17.00
CA TYR A 710 32.24 -27.34 -18.23
C TYR A 710 33.46 -26.44 -18.45
N PHE A 711 33.95 -25.78 -17.40
CA PHE A 711 35.17 -24.96 -17.49
C PHE A 711 36.40 -25.81 -17.87
N ALA A 712 36.50 -27.05 -17.39
CA ALA A 712 37.57 -27.98 -17.77
C ALA A 712 37.48 -28.40 -19.26
N GLN A 713 36.27 -28.60 -19.77
CA GLN A 713 36.03 -28.87 -21.21
C GLN A 713 36.42 -27.68 -22.08
N LEU A 714 36.06 -26.45 -21.67
CA LEU A 714 36.48 -25.22 -22.34
C LEU A 714 38.01 -25.07 -22.35
N GLN A 715 38.69 -25.30 -21.22
CA GLN A 715 40.15 -25.27 -21.14
C GLN A 715 40.79 -26.33 -22.06
N ALA A 716 40.25 -27.54 -22.10
CA ALA A 716 40.72 -28.59 -23.01
C ALA A 716 40.52 -28.24 -24.50
N ALA A 717 39.48 -27.47 -24.83
CA ALA A 717 39.22 -26.92 -26.16
C ALA A 717 39.99 -25.60 -26.44
N GLY A 718 40.90 -25.19 -25.56
CA GLY A 718 41.80 -24.04 -25.77
C GLY A 718 41.26 -22.68 -25.32
N PHE A 719 40.17 -22.62 -24.55
CA PHE A 719 39.69 -21.38 -23.94
C PHE A 719 40.60 -20.94 -22.78
N THR A 720 41.15 -19.73 -22.86
CA THR A 720 42.11 -19.19 -21.87
C THR A 720 41.47 -18.20 -20.89
N GLY A 721 40.36 -17.55 -21.26
CA GLY A 721 39.67 -16.55 -20.44
C GLY A 721 40.47 -15.26 -20.15
N ALA A 722 41.62 -15.05 -20.80
CA ALA A 722 42.63 -14.07 -20.40
C ALA A 722 43.06 -13.09 -21.52
N HIS A 723 42.22 -12.86 -22.55
CA HIS A 723 42.56 -11.95 -23.63
C HIS A 723 42.33 -10.48 -23.24
N GLY A 724 43.32 -9.61 -23.48
CA GLY A 724 43.31 -8.21 -23.00
C GLY A 724 42.17 -7.34 -23.55
N GLU A 725 41.64 -7.68 -24.73
CA GLU A 725 40.47 -7.00 -25.31
C GLU A 725 39.19 -7.23 -24.49
N CYS A 726 39.02 -8.40 -23.87
CA CYS A 726 37.84 -8.71 -23.06
C CYS A 726 37.76 -7.88 -21.76
N VAL A 727 38.85 -7.21 -21.34
CA VAL A 727 38.94 -6.47 -20.08
C VAL A 727 38.27 -5.09 -20.18
N GLN A 728 38.17 -4.53 -21.39
CA GLN A 728 37.63 -3.17 -21.62
C GLN A 728 36.12 -3.03 -21.33
N GLU A 729 35.36 -4.14 -21.35
CA GLU A 729 33.89 -4.10 -21.24
C GLU A 729 33.31 -4.57 -19.88
N GLY A 730 34.10 -5.24 -19.02
CA GLY A 730 33.56 -5.78 -17.77
C GLY A 730 34.58 -6.25 -16.73
N GLY A 731 35.86 -5.91 -16.89
CA GLY A 731 36.93 -6.45 -16.03
C GLY A 731 37.27 -7.91 -16.34
N ALA A 732 38.36 -8.40 -15.75
CA ALA A 732 38.83 -9.76 -16.01
C ALA A 732 37.99 -10.82 -15.27
N LEU A 733 37.89 -12.01 -15.87
CA LEU A 733 37.04 -13.12 -15.40
C LEU A 733 37.22 -13.48 -13.91
N PRO A 734 38.44 -13.54 -13.34
CA PRO A 734 38.61 -13.82 -11.91
C PRO A 734 37.94 -12.76 -11.02
N GLN A 735 38.06 -11.47 -11.38
CA GLN A 735 37.46 -10.37 -10.64
C GLN A 735 35.93 -10.42 -10.74
N ARG A 736 35.35 -10.62 -11.94
CA ARG A 736 33.89 -10.77 -12.07
C ARG A 736 33.36 -11.94 -11.26
N LEU A 737 34.03 -13.09 -11.34
CA LEU A 737 33.68 -14.28 -10.57
C LEU A 737 33.77 -14.04 -9.06
N LEU A 738 34.84 -13.38 -8.57
CA LEU A 738 34.99 -13.05 -7.15
C LEU A 738 33.94 -12.02 -6.69
N SER A 739 33.60 -11.03 -7.51
CA SER A 739 32.50 -10.09 -7.25
C SER A 739 31.13 -10.76 -7.27
N ALA A 740 30.88 -11.71 -8.18
CA ALA A 740 29.67 -12.53 -8.19
C ALA A 740 29.60 -13.40 -6.92
N LEU A 741 30.68 -14.10 -6.59
CA LEU A 741 30.79 -14.91 -5.37
C LEU A 741 30.67 -14.09 -4.09
N LEU A 742 31.13 -12.84 -4.04
CA LEU A 742 30.96 -11.95 -2.88
C LEU A 742 29.51 -11.47 -2.73
N ARG A 743 28.86 -11.10 -3.84
CA ARG A 743 27.46 -10.64 -3.88
C ARG A 743 26.47 -11.77 -3.61
N ASP A 744 26.72 -12.97 -4.14
CA ASP A 744 25.82 -14.12 -4.04
C ASP A 744 26.33 -15.13 -2.99
N ARG A 745 25.55 -15.32 -1.93
CA ARG A 745 25.91 -16.23 -0.83
C ARG A 745 25.75 -17.71 -1.18
N GLN A 746 24.87 -18.05 -2.10
CA GLN A 746 24.45 -19.42 -2.36
C GLN A 746 25.48 -20.18 -3.19
N LEU A 747 26.14 -19.51 -4.14
CA LEU A 747 27.13 -20.12 -5.04
C LEU A 747 28.28 -20.83 -4.30
N ALA A 748 28.84 -20.20 -3.26
CA ALA A 748 29.97 -20.78 -2.52
C ALA A 748 29.56 -21.95 -1.60
N VAL A 749 28.34 -21.89 -1.03
CA VAL A 749 27.81 -22.93 -0.14
C VAL A 749 27.42 -24.16 -0.95
N ALA A 750 26.54 -23.98 -1.94
CA ALA A 750 25.87 -25.08 -2.61
C ALA A 750 26.75 -25.76 -3.66
N ARG A 751 27.62 -24.97 -4.34
CA ARG A 751 28.52 -25.47 -5.40
C ARG A 751 29.97 -25.56 -4.95
N ARG A 752 30.23 -25.70 -3.65
CA ARG A 752 31.55 -25.65 -2.98
C ARG A 752 32.68 -26.24 -3.82
N ASP A 753 32.60 -27.53 -4.16
CA ASP A 753 33.68 -28.24 -4.87
C ASP A 753 33.87 -27.73 -6.31
N THR A 754 32.81 -27.28 -6.97
CA THR A 754 32.88 -26.69 -8.33
C THR A 754 33.48 -25.29 -8.27
N VAL A 755 33.15 -24.48 -7.25
CA VAL A 755 33.78 -23.17 -7.05
C VAL A 755 35.27 -23.34 -6.71
N ILE A 756 35.64 -24.32 -5.89
CA ILE A 756 37.04 -24.66 -5.60
C ILE A 756 37.78 -25.09 -6.88
N ASP A 757 37.21 -25.98 -7.70
CA ASP A 757 37.81 -26.41 -8.97
C ASP A 757 37.99 -25.23 -9.96
N VAL A 758 36.96 -24.40 -10.15
CA VAL A 758 37.02 -23.22 -11.04
C VAL A 758 38.05 -22.19 -10.55
N LEU A 759 38.04 -21.82 -9.27
CA LEU A 759 39.03 -20.88 -8.71
C LEU A 759 40.46 -21.45 -8.75
N SER A 760 40.64 -22.75 -8.48
CA SER A 760 41.94 -23.42 -8.57
C SER A 760 42.47 -23.46 -10.00
N ARG A 761 41.61 -23.71 -10.99
CA ARG A 761 41.94 -23.66 -12.42
C ARG A 761 42.29 -22.25 -12.90
N LEU A 762 41.56 -21.23 -12.44
CA LEU A 762 41.88 -19.83 -12.72
C LEU A 762 43.24 -19.45 -12.11
N LYS A 763 43.50 -19.85 -10.86
CA LYS A 763 44.81 -19.64 -10.21
C LYS A 763 45.94 -20.36 -10.95
N ALA A 764 45.73 -21.60 -11.40
CA ALA A 764 46.68 -22.35 -12.22
C ALA A 764 46.93 -21.69 -13.60
N ALA A 765 45.94 -20.97 -14.14
CA ALA A 765 46.07 -20.13 -15.33
C ALA A 765 46.68 -18.73 -15.06
N GLY A 766 47.14 -18.45 -13.83
CA GLY A 766 47.82 -17.19 -13.47
C GLY A 766 46.93 -16.11 -12.85
N ALA A 767 45.68 -16.40 -12.50
CA ALA A 767 44.80 -15.43 -11.84
C ALA A 767 45.21 -15.13 -10.39
N ALA A 768 45.19 -13.86 -10.01
CA ALA A 768 45.44 -13.40 -8.64
C ALA A 768 44.15 -13.43 -7.80
N LEU A 769 43.95 -14.48 -7.01
CA LEU A 769 42.79 -14.60 -6.08
C LEU A 769 42.83 -13.56 -4.95
N ASP A 770 44.01 -13.00 -4.64
CA ASP A 770 44.21 -11.98 -3.60
C ASP A 770 44.13 -10.54 -4.15
N ALA A 771 43.71 -10.36 -5.42
CA ALA A 771 43.58 -9.05 -6.04
C ALA A 771 42.58 -8.17 -5.27
N ARG A 772 43.02 -6.97 -4.87
CA ARG A 772 42.22 -6.07 -4.04
C ARG A 772 41.04 -5.49 -4.81
N THR A 773 39.91 -5.35 -4.13
CA THR A 773 38.70 -4.66 -4.59
C THR A 773 38.94 -3.16 -4.75
N GLU A 774 37.96 -2.45 -5.32
CA GLU A 774 37.95 -0.98 -5.37
C GLU A 774 37.98 -0.33 -3.97
N SER A 775 37.40 -1.00 -2.96
CA SER A 775 37.49 -0.64 -1.53
C SER A 775 38.86 -0.92 -0.90
N GLY A 776 39.80 -1.52 -1.63
CA GLY A 776 41.14 -1.85 -1.15
C GLY A 776 41.26 -3.14 -0.32
N GLU A 777 40.17 -3.91 -0.22
CA GLU A 777 40.05 -5.14 0.55
C GLU A 777 40.49 -6.35 -0.29
N THR A 778 41.11 -7.37 0.30
CA THR A 778 41.25 -8.66 -0.40
C THR A 778 39.90 -9.38 -0.41
N PRO A 779 39.61 -10.29 -1.37
CA PRO A 779 38.34 -11.02 -1.40
C PRO A 779 38.09 -11.84 -0.12
N LEU A 780 39.18 -12.35 0.50
CA LEU A 780 39.12 -13.01 1.80
C LEU A 780 38.77 -12.04 2.94
N VAL A 781 39.39 -10.85 2.99
CA VAL A 781 39.03 -9.80 3.98
C VAL A 781 37.57 -9.36 3.80
N ALA A 782 37.13 -9.14 2.56
CA ALA A 782 35.75 -8.78 2.26
C ALA A 782 34.77 -9.87 2.72
N ALA A 783 35.03 -11.14 2.42
CA ALA A 783 34.22 -12.28 2.87
C ALA A 783 34.13 -12.37 4.41
N ILE A 784 35.24 -12.14 5.12
CA ILE A 784 35.26 -12.13 6.58
C ILE A 784 34.45 -10.96 7.13
N GLN A 785 34.61 -9.76 6.56
CA GLN A 785 33.91 -8.55 7.02
C GLN A 785 32.38 -8.65 6.91
N ILE A 786 31.87 -9.40 5.93
CA ILE A 786 30.43 -9.70 5.76
C ILE A 786 29.97 -11.00 6.44
N GLY A 787 30.81 -11.63 7.28
CA GLY A 787 30.43 -12.82 8.06
C GLY A 787 30.29 -14.11 7.25
N ARG A 788 31.01 -14.25 6.13
CA ARG A 788 30.91 -15.40 5.21
C ARG A 788 32.05 -16.38 5.37
N ALA A 789 31.98 -17.17 6.44
CA ALA A 789 32.86 -18.31 6.68
C ALA A 789 32.81 -19.34 5.51
N ASP A 790 31.66 -19.49 4.87
CA ASP A 790 31.45 -20.32 3.68
C ASP A 790 32.37 -19.93 2.50
N LEU A 791 32.38 -18.63 2.14
CA LEU A 791 33.24 -18.12 1.07
C LEU A 791 34.71 -18.06 1.51
N ALA A 792 34.99 -17.71 2.77
CA ALA A 792 36.35 -17.71 3.30
C ALA A 792 36.97 -19.12 3.19
N ASP A 793 36.23 -20.17 3.56
CA ASP A 793 36.66 -21.57 3.46
C ASP A 793 36.91 -21.99 1.99
N VAL A 794 36.01 -21.62 1.07
CA VAL A 794 36.16 -21.88 -0.38
C VAL A 794 37.37 -21.14 -0.98
N LEU A 795 37.57 -19.87 -0.63
CA LEU A 795 38.73 -19.08 -1.08
C LEU A 795 40.04 -19.67 -0.56
N LEU A 796 40.09 -20.05 0.72
CA LEU A 796 41.25 -20.69 1.34
C LEU A 796 41.53 -22.08 0.75
N ALA A 797 40.49 -22.87 0.45
CA ALA A 797 40.61 -24.16 -0.23
C ALA A 797 41.12 -24.04 -1.67
N ALA A 798 40.73 -22.99 -2.40
CA ALA A 798 41.31 -22.61 -3.70
C ALA A 798 42.71 -21.96 -3.57
N GLY A 799 43.19 -21.76 -2.34
CA GLY A 799 44.52 -21.27 -2.01
C GLY A 799 44.69 -19.74 -2.06
N ALA A 800 43.66 -18.96 -1.72
CA ALA A 800 43.83 -17.56 -1.36
C ALA A 800 44.77 -17.42 -0.13
N ASN A 801 45.47 -16.29 -0.03
CA ASN A 801 46.47 -16.07 1.01
C ASN A 801 45.82 -15.66 2.34
N ALA A 802 45.85 -16.58 3.31
CA ALA A 802 45.26 -16.43 4.65
C ALA A 802 45.82 -15.25 5.48
N ASP A 803 46.96 -14.68 5.10
CA ASP A 803 47.61 -13.57 5.80
C ASP A 803 47.53 -12.22 5.05
N MET A 804 46.98 -12.19 3.83
CA MET A 804 47.13 -11.01 2.97
C MET A 804 46.30 -9.83 3.46
N ALA A 805 47.00 -8.79 3.92
CA ALA A 805 46.38 -7.59 4.47
C ALA A 805 45.74 -6.68 3.40
N ASP A 806 44.66 -5.99 3.78
CA ASP A 806 44.03 -4.95 2.96
C ASP A 806 44.88 -3.65 2.87
N LEU A 807 44.40 -2.63 2.14
CA LEU A 807 45.05 -1.32 2.09
C LEU A 807 45.09 -0.57 3.44
N ARG A 808 44.29 -0.98 4.44
CA ARG A 808 44.30 -0.43 5.81
C ARG A 808 45.29 -1.16 6.73
N GLY A 809 45.99 -2.18 6.24
CA GLY A 809 46.92 -3.00 7.03
C GLY A 809 46.24 -4.07 7.89
N ARG A 810 44.93 -4.32 7.68
CA ARG A 810 44.18 -5.34 8.42
C ARG A 810 44.38 -6.71 7.76
N SER A 811 44.91 -7.66 8.52
CA SER A 811 44.93 -9.08 8.12
C SER A 811 43.54 -9.73 8.21
N PRO A 812 43.30 -10.86 7.53
CA PRO A 812 42.11 -11.69 7.72
C PRO A 812 41.83 -12.04 9.20
N ALA A 813 42.88 -12.36 9.97
CA ALA A 813 42.78 -12.62 11.41
C ALA A 813 42.36 -11.36 12.20
N TRP A 814 42.94 -10.19 11.88
CA TRP A 814 42.52 -8.92 12.49
C TRP A 814 41.03 -8.64 12.26
N VAL A 815 40.55 -8.76 11.03
CA VAL A 815 39.14 -8.49 10.71
C VAL A 815 38.20 -9.50 11.37
N ALA A 816 38.60 -10.76 11.53
CA ALA A 816 37.84 -11.75 12.28
C ALA A 816 37.74 -11.43 13.79
N LEU A 817 38.76 -10.79 14.38
CA LEU A 817 38.72 -10.29 15.77
C LEU A 817 37.87 -9.02 15.87
N GLU A 818 38.10 -8.04 14.99
CA GLU A 818 37.39 -6.75 14.88
C GLU A 818 35.88 -6.91 14.67
N THR A 819 35.45 -7.93 13.92
CA THR A 819 34.03 -8.23 13.63
C THR A 819 33.42 -9.30 14.54
N GLY A 820 34.15 -9.78 15.55
CA GLY A 820 33.60 -10.65 16.59
C GLY A 820 33.36 -12.12 16.17
N GLN A 821 34.20 -12.70 15.31
CA GLN A 821 33.99 -14.04 14.72
C GLN A 821 35.03 -15.10 15.18
N PRO A 822 34.85 -15.76 16.34
CA PRO A 822 35.83 -16.73 16.85
C PRO A 822 35.95 -17.98 15.98
N ALA A 823 34.85 -18.43 15.37
CA ALA A 823 34.85 -19.55 14.41
C ALA A 823 35.68 -19.24 13.15
N MET A 824 35.76 -17.98 12.74
CA MET A 824 36.59 -17.56 11.60
C MET A 824 38.09 -17.67 11.92
N LEU A 825 38.50 -17.39 13.16
CA LEU A 825 39.90 -17.62 13.58
C LEU A 825 40.25 -19.12 13.55
N ALA A 826 39.34 -20.00 13.99
CA ALA A 826 39.54 -21.45 13.88
C ALA A 826 39.61 -21.93 12.42
N LEU A 827 38.80 -21.36 11.53
CA LEU A 827 38.87 -21.62 10.09
C LEU A 827 40.21 -21.17 9.48
N LEU A 828 40.64 -19.94 9.74
CA LEU A 828 41.93 -19.41 9.31
C LEU A 828 43.11 -20.25 9.84
N ALA A 829 43.03 -20.73 11.08
CA ALA A 829 44.03 -21.62 11.68
C ALA A 829 44.11 -22.98 10.98
N ARG A 830 42.97 -23.54 10.57
CA ARG A 830 42.91 -24.78 9.77
C ARG A 830 43.66 -24.64 8.44
N TYR A 831 43.69 -23.44 7.85
CA TYR A 831 44.45 -23.09 6.66
C TYR A 831 45.82 -22.44 6.95
N LYS A 832 46.35 -22.60 8.17
CA LYS A 832 47.70 -22.20 8.60
C LYS A 832 47.97 -20.68 8.54
N ALA A 833 46.97 -19.85 8.79
CA ALA A 833 47.16 -18.41 8.99
C ALA A 833 48.10 -18.10 10.17
N ARG A 834 48.85 -16.99 10.09
CA ARG A 834 49.75 -16.51 11.14
C ARG A 834 49.03 -15.57 12.09
N PHE A 835 48.85 -16.03 13.33
CA PHE A 835 48.30 -15.23 14.43
C PHE A 835 49.39 -14.48 15.22
N ASP A 836 50.57 -15.10 15.35
CA ASP A 836 51.74 -14.48 15.97
C ASP A 836 52.30 -13.37 15.08
N GLY A 837 51.94 -12.12 15.38
CA GLY A 837 52.28 -10.97 14.56
C GLY A 837 51.38 -10.75 13.35
N ALA A 838 50.10 -11.19 13.42
CA ALA A 838 49.11 -10.88 12.40
C ALA A 838 49.02 -9.37 12.13
N ALA A 839 49.00 -8.96 10.86
CA ALA A 839 48.99 -7.55 10.49
C ALA A 839 47.75 -6.83 11.03
N ALA A 840 47.98 -5.68 11.65
CA ALA A 840 46.98 -4.84 12.31
C ALA A 840 47.13 -3.38 11.85
N PRO A 841 46.08 -2.54 11.99
CA PRO A 841 46.18 -1.09 11.81
C PRO A 841 47.29 -0.46 12.64
N GLN A 842 47.80 0.69 12.17
CA GLN A 842 48.88 1.41 12.84
C GLN A 842 48.54 1.71 14.31
N GLY A 843 49.48 1.40 15.21
CA GLY A 843 49.33 1.59 16.66
C GLY A 843 48.60 0.46 17.39
N GLN A 844 48.19 -0.61 16.71
CA GLN A 844 47.47 -1.73 17.31
C GLN A 844 48.24 -3.05 17.12
N SER A 845 47.93 -4.07 17.94
CA SER A 845 48.56 -5.38 17.90
C SER A 845 47.52 -6.47 18.11
N PHE A 846 47.41 -7.39 17.13
CA PHE A 846 46.44 -8.49 17.16
C PHE A 846 46.53 -9.31 18.47
N SER A 847 47.74 -9.67 18.89
CA SER A 847 47.96 -10.48 20.09
C SER A 847 47.65 -9.73 21.39
N GLN A 848 47.84 -8.40 21.44
CA GLN A 848 47.46 -7.59 22.60
C GLN A 848 45.95 -7.39 22.68
N THR A 849 45.29 -7.08 21.56
CA THR A 849 43.84 -6.95 21.48
C THR A 849 43.15 -8.28 21.84
N LEU A 850 43.64 -9.40 21.32
CA LEU A 850 43.18 -10.74 21.69
C LEU A 850 43.36 -11.02 23.18
N ALA A 851 44.49 -10.65 23.78
CA ALA A 851 44.73 -10.87 25.21
C ALA A 851 43.91 -9.96 26.15
N CYS A 852 43.60 -8.72 25.74
CA CYS A 852 42.97 -7.72 26.60
C CYS A 852 41.46 -7.50 26.39
N GLN A 853 40.91 -7.82 25.22
CA GLN A 853 39.52 -7.50 24.86
C GLN A 853 38.67 -8.73 24.49
N SER A 854 39.24 -9.92 24.40
CA SER A 854 38.47 -11.09 23.94
C SER A 854 37.52 -11.67 24.99
N ALA A 855 36.32 -12.05 24.55
CA ALA A 855 35.55 -13.06 25.24
C ALA A 855 36.33 -14.40 25.23
N PRO A 856 36.17 -15.28 26.23
CA PRO A 856 36.87 -16.57 26.30
C PRO A 856 36.78 -17.41 25.02
N ALA A 857 35.69 -17.26 24.25
CA ALA A 857 35.47 -17.93 22.98
C ALA A 857 36.59 -17.78 21.93
N PHE A 858 37.29 -16.63 21.84
CA PHE A 858 38.36 -16.46 20.84
C PHE A 858 39.64 -17.19 21.22
N ALA A 859 40.03 -17.08 22.49
CA ALA A 859 41.17 -17.81 23.03
C ALA A 859 40.92 -19.33 22.96
N VAL A 860 39.73 -19.78 23.32
CA VAL A 860 39.32 -21.19 23.22
C VAL A 860 39.27 -21.67 21.76
N ALA A 861 38.77 -20.86 20.81
CA ALA A 861 38.75 -21.23 19.39
C ALA A 861 40.16 -21.44 18.81
N LEU A 862 41.11 -20.55 19.13
CA LEU A 862 42.51 -20.68 18.73
C LEU A 862 43.20 -21.85 19.44
N GLN A 863 42.96 -22.04 20.74
CA GLN A 863 43.50 -23.16 21.52
C GLN A 863 43.01 -24.52 20.98
N ASN A 864 41.71 -24.64 20.66
CA ASN A 864 41.12 -25.83 20.05
C ASN A 864 41.65 -26.09 18.64
N ALA A 865 42.05 -25.03 17.92
CA ALA A 865 42.74 -25.12 16.64
C ALA A 865 44.27 -25.39 16.76
N GLY A 866 44.79 -25.58 17.98
CA GLY A 866 46.20 -25.87 18.24
C GLY A 866 47.14 -24.66 18.17
N VAL A 867 46.61 -23.43 18.14
CA VAL A 867 47.39 -22.19 18.07
C VAL A 867 47.71 -21.66 19.46
N ALA A 868 49.00 -21.54 19.79
CA ALA A 868 49.47 -21.11 21.11
C ALA A 868 49.94 -19.64 21.12
N VAL A 869 49.00 -18.69 21.09
CA VAL A 869 49.34 -17.25 21.18
C VAL A 869 49.81 -16.91 22.60
N LYS A 870 51.05 -16.48 22.76
CA LYS A 870 51.61 -16.02 24.05
C LYS A 870 51.55 -14.50 24.17
N GLN A 871 50.69 -13.98 25.05
CA GLN A 871 50.82 -12.64 25.61
C GLN A 871 49.93 -12.44 26.84
N ASP A 872 50.49 -11.84 27.89
CA ASP A 872 49.73 -11.33 29.03
C ASP A 872 49.09 -9.99 28.68
N CYS A 873 47.82 -9.79 29.02
CA CYS A 873 47.26 -8.44 29.03
C CYS A 873 47.93 -7.63 30.16
N PRO A 874 48.53 -6.45 29.90
CA PRO A 874 49.08 -5.62 30.95
C PRO A 874 47.99 -5.25 31.96
N ARG A 875 48.10 -5.79 33.18
CA ARG A 875 47.22 -5.41 34.29
C ARG A 875 47.28 -3.90 34.47
N ALA A 876 46.12 -3.25 34.38
CA ALA A 876 45.98 -1.86 34.80
C ALA A 876 46.56 -1.74 36.23
N SER A 877 47.47 -0.78 36.44
CA SER A 877 47.92 -0.45 37.78
C SER A 877 46.69 -0.07 38.61
N ALA A 878 46.61 -0.62 39.83
CA ALA A 878 45.40 -0.59 40.64
C ALA A 878 44.75 0.80 40.60
N ALA A 879 43.55 0.89 40.01
CA ALA A 879 42.85 2.14 39.83
C ALA A 879 42.70 2.81 41.20
N ASN A 880 43.35 3.97 41.36
CA ASN A 880 43.45 4.68 42.62
C ASN A 880 42.05 4.90 43.25
N LYS A 881 41.97 5.11 44.56
CA LYS A 881 40.69 5.49 45.23
C LYS A 881 40.03 6.74 44.62
N THR A 882 40.78 7.55 43.86
CA THR A 882 40.28 8.65 43.03
C THR A 882 39.46 8.20 41.83
N ALA A 883 39.78 7.06 41.20
CA ALA A 883 39.04 6.50 40.06
C ALA A 883 37.63 6.03 40.46
N ALA A 884 37.50 5.37 41.61
CA ALA A 884 36.18 4.99 42.16
C ALA A 884 35.33 6.24 42.51
N LYS A 885 35.95 7.31 43.01
CA LYS A 885 35.28 8.59 43.28
C LYS A 885 34.92 9.38 42.02
N SER A 886 35.66 9.23 40.92
CA SER A 886 35.26 9.83 39.63
C SER A 886 34.19 9.00 38.93
N ALA A 887 34.21 7.67 39.07
CA ALA A 887 33.17 6.82 38.52
C ALA A 887 31.77 7.17 39.07
N ALA A 888 31.65 7.34 40.40
CA ALA A 888 30.42 7.80 41.04
C ALA A 888 29.96 9.22 40.63
N ARG A 889 30.87 10.08 40.15
CA ARG A 889 30.49 11.41 39.60
C ARG A 889 30.03 11.35 38.14
N LEU A 890 30.56 10.40 37.37
CA LEU A 890 30.22 10.19 35.96
C LEU A 890 29.00 9.29 35.78
N ALA A 891 28.63 8.49 36.77
CA ALA A 891 27.36 7.77 36.76
C ALA A 891 26.16 8.75 36.76
N GLY A 892 25.14 8.44 35.97
CA GLY A 892 23.94 9.25 35.75
C GLY A 892 23.41 9.10 34.33
N HIS A 893 22.31 9.78 34.03
CA HIS A 893 21.65 9.76 32.74
C HIS A 893 22.09 10.95 31.88
N TYR A 894 22.31 10.71 30.59
CA TYR A 894 22.81 11.70 29.64
C TYR A 894 21.98 11.70 28.36
N TYR A 895 21.62 12.89 27.87
CA TYR A 895 20.79 13.07 26.68
C TYR A 895 21.56 13.80 25.58
N LEU A 896 21.41 13.37 24.32
CA LEU A 896 21.97 14.05 23.16
C LEU A 896 21.26 15.41 22.94
N ARG A 897 22.02 16.50 22.92
CA ARG A 897 21.51 17.87 22.74
C ARG A 897 21.87 18.44 21.36
N GLY A 898 20.94 19.22 20.81
CA GLY A 898 21.16 20.07 19.62
C GLY A 898 20.96 19.41 18.26
N MET A 899 20.64 18.12 18.20
CA MET A 899 20.33 17.40 16.97
C MET A 899 18.80 17.35 16.77
N ARG A 900 18.31 17.76 15.59
CA ARG A 900 16.90 17.51 15.19
C ARG A 900 16.80 16.12 14.56
N GLU A 901 15.65 15.47 14.75
CA GLU A 901 15.31 14.16 14.15
C GLU A 901 16.18 12.97 14.61
N VAL A 902 17.02 13.14 15.63
CA VAL A 902 17.77 12.08 16.30
C VAL A 902 17.57 12.19 17.80
N GLY A 903 17.06 11.14 18.45
CA GLY A 903 17.04 11.01 19.91
C GLY A 903 18.14 10.06 20.35
N SER A 904 18.87 10.37 21.42
CA SER A 904 19.79 9.40 22.01
C SER A 904 19.99 9.64 23.51
N GLU A 905 20.01 8.55 24.26
CA GLU A 905 20.11 8.47 25.71
C GLU A 905 21.24 7.51 26.10
N LEU A 906 22.01 7.89 27.11
CA LEU A 906 23.12 7.11 27.66
C LEU A 906 23.02 7.11 29.19
N LEU A 907 22.77 5.95 29.77
CA LEU A 907 22.84 5.72 31.21
C LEU A 907 24.20 5.11 31.57
N LEU A 908 24.97 5.78 32.43
CA LEU A 908 26.16 5.23 33.06
C LEU A 908 25.85 4.89 34.51
N THR A 909 26.09 3.65 34.95
CA THR A 909 25.84 3.23 36.33
C THR A 909 27.15 3.15 37.14
N GLU A 910 27.05 3.32 38.47
CA GLU A 910 28.22 3.35 39.37
C GLU A 910 29.01 2.03 39.41
N ASP A 911 28.35 0.91 39.09
CA ASP A 911 28.95 -0.42 39.01
C ASP A 911 29.68 -0.70 37.68
N GLY A 912 29.87 0.32 36.84
CA GLY A 912 30.62 0.24 35.59
C GLY A 912 29.83 -0.27 34.39
N ARG A 913 28.50 -0.40 34.48
CA ARG A 913 27.65 -0.76 33.34
C ARG A 913 27.11 0.47 32.60
N PHE A 914 26.79 0.30 31.33
CA PHE A 914 26.05 1.31 30.57
C PHE A 914 24.84 0.71 29.85
N GLN A 915 23.84 1.56 29.60
CA GLN A 915 22.76 1.34 28.65
C GLN A 915 22.74 2.52 27.67
N TYR A 916 22.53 2.24 26.39
CA TYR A 916 22.52 3.22 25.31
C TYR A 916 21.34 2.95 24.40
N LEU A 917 20.57 4.00 24.12
CA LEU A 917 19.49 4.00 23.15
C LEU A 917 19.72 5.15 22.16
N MET A 918 19.51 4.89 20.87
CA MET A 918 19.45 5.92 19.84
C MET A 918 18.35 5.60 18.85
N SER A 919 17.44 6.54 18.63
CA SER A 919 16.37 6.47 17.64
C SER A 919 16.64 7.45 16.49
N TYR A 920 16.63 6.95 15.26
CA TYR A 920 16.80 7.73 14.05
C TYR A 920 15.83 7.27 12.94
N GLY A 921 14.81 8.08 12.68
CA GLY A 921 13.78 7.77 11.67
C GLY A 921 12.98 6.53 12.05
N ALA A 922 13.23 5.41 11.36
CA ALA A 922 12.61 4.10 11.62
C ALA A 922 13.61 3.05 12.12
N VAL A 923 14.79 3.49 12.60
CA VAL A 923 15.86 2.63 13.11
C VAL A 923 16.15 2.99 14.56
N ASP A 924 15.93 2.03 15.45
CA ASP A 924 16.31 2.10 16.85
C ASP A 924 17.56 1.24 17.11
N ILE A 925 18.52 1.78 17.85
CA ILE A 925 19.77 1.13 18.23
C ILE A 925 19.83 1.06 19.76
N GLU A 926 19.72 -0.15 20.29
CA GLU A 926 19.92 -0.46 21.70
C GLU A 926 21.26 -1.17 21.91
N ALA A 927 22.00 -0.76 22.95
CA ALA A 927 23.25 -1.41 23.35
C ALA A 927 23.42 -1.35 24.88
N SER A 928 24.04 -2.38 25.47
CA SER A 928 24.44 -2.36 26.87
C SER A 928 25.74 -3.12 27.11
N GLY A 929 26.52 -2.69 28.09
CA GLY A 929 27.85 -3.23 28.31
C GLY A 929 28.57 -2.67 29.52
N GLN A 930 29.90 -2.68 29.46
CA GLN A 930 30.78 -2.14 30.49
C GLN A 930 31.36 -0.80 30.01
N TRP A 931 31.66 0.12 30.93
CA TRP A 931 32.40 1.32 30.65
C TRP A 931 33.62 1.49 31.55
N ARG A 932 34.61 2.21 31.03
CA ARG A 932 35.83 2.60 31.77
C ARG A 932 36.16 4.06 31.46
N SER A 933 36.83 4.73 32.39
CA SER A 933 37.35 6.09 32.16
C SER A 933 38.81 6.21 32.57
N ASP A 934 39.59 6.95 31.78
CA ASP A 934 40.97 7.36 32.09
C ASP A 934 41.03 8.76 32.77
N GLY A 935 39.88 9.38 33.02
CA GLY A 935 39.75 10.74 33.56
C GLY A 935 39.65 11.86 32.52
N LYS A 936 39.79 11.56 31.22
CA LYS A 936 39.60 12.49 30.08
C LYS A 936 38.68 11.93 29.00
N THR A 937 38.61 10.62 28.89
CA THR A 937 37.74 9.88 27.99
C THR A 937 36.96 8.81 28.76
N ILE A 938 35.83 8.40 28.18
CA ILE A 938 35.01 7.28 28.61
C ILE A 938 34.91 6.34 27.42
N HIS A 939 35.28 5.08 27.62
CA HIS A 939 35.07 4.02 26.65
C HIS A 939 33.88 3.18 27.09
N LEU A 940 32.93 2.99 26.17
CA LEU A 940 31.79 2.07 26.29
C LEU A 940 32.11 0.84 25.45
N ASP A 941 31.97 -0.36 26.00
CA ASP A 941 32.21 -1.62 25.31
C ASP A 941 31.11 -2.64 25.62
N THR A 942 30.35 -3.04 24.60
CA THR A 942 29.45 -4.19 24.67
C THR A 942 30.24 -5.50 24.81
N PRO A 943 29.79 -6.48 25.61
CA PRO A 943 30.38 -7.82 25.62
C PRO A 943 30.18 -8.50 24.24
N PRO A 944 31.13 -9.33 23.76
CA PRO A 944 30.98 -10.01 22.48
C PRO A 944 29.76 -10.92 22.43
N ILE A 945 28.97 -10.78 21.35
CA ILE A 945 27.79 -11.62 21.07
C ILE A 945 28.24 -13.08 21.01
N GLN A 946 27.66 -13.90 21.90
CA GLN A 946 27.92 -15.33 21.90
C GLN A 946 27.32 -15.99 20.66
N PRO A 947 28.00 -16.98 20.04
CA PRO A 947 27.43 -17.73 18.93
C PRO A 947 26.18 -18.49 19.40
N PHE A 948 25.05 -18.21 18.77
CA PHE A 948 23.77 -18.89 18.99
C PHE A 948 23.20 -19.38 17.65
N SER A 949 22.36 -20.42 17.70
CA SER A 949 21.51 -20.75 16.56
C SER A 949 20.13 -20.18 16.81
N ALA A 950 19.57 -19.49 15.83
CA ALA A 950 18.18 -19.05 15.88
C ALA A 950 17.18 -20.21 15.63
N ILE A 951 17.64 -21.39 15.22
CA ILE A 951 16.77 -22.54 14.91
C ILE A 951 16.38 -23.25 16.22
N ALA A 952 15.16 -23.02 16.68
CA ALA A 952 14.60 -23.65 17.88
C ALA A 952 14.10 -25.07 17.62
N GLY A 953 13.58 -25.33 16.42
CA GLY A 953 13.03 -26.63 16.07
C GLY A 953 12.69 -26.77 14.59
N VAL A 954 12.63 -28.02 14.14
CA VAL A 954 12.33 -28.39 12.76
C VAL A 954 11.41 -29.61 12.78
N ARG A 955 10.34 -29.61 11.98
CA ARG A 955 9.40 -30.75 11.85
C ARG A 955 8.61 -30.71 10.55
N ALA A 956 7.86 -31.77 10.27
CA ALA A 956 6.80 -31.71 9.26
C ALA A 956 5.77 -30.62 9.63
N ASP A 957 5.36 -29.83 8.64
CA ASP A 957 4.35 -28.78 8.81
C ASP A 957 2.93 -29.38 8.72
N THR A 958 1.96 -28.74 9.39
CA THR A 958 0.54 -29.15 9.33
C THR A 958 -0.18 -28.64 8.08
N LEU A 959 0.38 -27.63 7.40
CA LEU A 959 -0.09 -27.16 6.10
C LEU A 959 0.51 -28.01 4.97
N PRO A 960 -0.24 -28.30 3.89
CA PRO A 960 0.27 -29.07 2.76
C PRO A 960 1.41 -28.35 2.03
N ALA A 961 2.18 -29.12 1.26
CA ALA A 961 3.12 -28.58 0.28
C ALA A 961 2.37 -27.95 -0.90
N GLU A 962 3.02 -27.01 -1.58
CA GLU A 962 2.45 -26.30 -2.73
C GLU A 962 2.92 -26.98 -4.03
N GLY A 963 1.97 -27.60 -4.74
CA GLY A 963 2.27 -28.41 -5.93
C GLY A 963 3.02 -29.71 -5.59
N ASP A 964 3.75 -30.24 -6.57
CA ASP A 964 4.45 -31.52 -6.47
C ASP A 964 5.85 -31.43 -5.81
N GLY A 965 6.26 -30.24 -5.37
CA GLY A 965 7.58 -30.00 -4.78
C GLY A 965 7.65 -30.14 -3.26
N MET A 966 8.71 -29.57 -2.70
CA MET A 966 8.90 -29.37 -1.26
C MET A 966 8.68 -27.90 -0.89
N THR A 967 7.91 -27.64 0.18
CA THR A 967 7.65 -26.31 0.73
C THR A 967 8.23 -26.18 2.13
N VAL A 968 8.91 -25.06 2.41
CA VAL A 968 9.43 -24.70 3.74
C VAL A 968 8.73 -23.44 4.26
N ARG A 969 8.26 -23.47 5.50
CA ARG A 969 7.68 -22.33 6.23
C ARG A 969 8.46 -22.02 7.49
N VAL A 970 8.70 -20.74 7.74
CA VAL A 970 9.45 -20.26 8.91
C VAL A 970 8.52 -19.51 9.85
N TYR A 971 8.63 -19.80 11.14
CA TYR A 971 7.80 -19.23 12.19
C TYR A 971 8.65 -18.59 13.29
N TYR A 972 8.21 -17.48 13.85
CA TYR A 972 8.75 -16.88 15.07
C TYR A 972 7.60 -16.67 16.06
N GLN A 973 7.79 -17.08 17.32
CA GLN A 973 6.75 -17.03 18.37
C GLN A 973 5.37 -17.58 17.90
N GLY A 974 5.40 -18.67 17.12
CA GLY A 974 4.18 -19.32 16.61
C GLY A 974 3.51 -18.65 15.40
N ARG A 975 3.99 -17.49 14.93
CA ARG A 975 3.48 -16.78 13.74
C ARG A 975 4.40 -16.99 12.54
N PRO A 976 3.87 -17.19 11.31
CA PRO A 976 4.71 -17.32 10.14
C PRO A 976 5.37 -15.97 9.81
N VAL A 977 6.65 -15.99 9.46
CA VAL A 977 7.46 -14.78 9.22
C VAL A 977 7.98 -14.71 7.79
N LYS A 978 8.15 -13.47 7.30
CA LYS A 978 8.76 -13.19 6.00
C LYS A 978 10.29 -13.18 6.14
N VAL A 979 10.92 -14.30 5.81
CA VAL A 979 12.39 -14.45 5.76
C VAL A 979 12.81 -15.29 4.55
N ASP A 980 14.07 -15.16 4.15
CA ASP A 980 14.62 -15.93 3.04
C ASP A 980 14.97 -17.36 3.47
N VAL A 981 14.76 -18.31 2.57
CA VAL A 981 15.05 -19.74 2.75
C VAL A 981 15.89 -20.24 1.57
N ALA A 982 16.91 -21.05 1.84
CA ALA A 982 17.79 -21.62 0.82
C ALA A 982 17.78 -23.15 0.90
N MET A 983 17.58 -23.82 -0.24
CA MET A 983 17.49 -25.28 -0.35
C MET A 983 18.46 -25.82 -1.42
N SER A 984 19.05 -26.98 -1.18
CA SER A 984 19.91 -27.69 -2.14
C SER A 984 19.54 -29.17 -2.22
N SER A 985 19.70 -29.78 -3.40
CA SER A 985 19.35 -31.17 -3.69
C SER A 985 20.44 -31.91 -4.46
N ALA A 986 20.21 -33.18 -4.81
CA ALA A 986 21.13 -33.93 -5.67
C ALA A 986 21.22 -33.41 -7.12
N THR A 987 20.19 -32.71 -7.60
CA THR A 987 19.99 -32.37 -9.01
C THR A 987 19.91 -30.87 -9.30
N GLY A 988 19.87 -30.03 -8.25
CA GLY A 988 19.86 -28.57 -8.38
C GLY A 988 19.81 -27.84 -7.04
N ASP A 989 20.20 -26.57 -7.07
CA ASP A 989 20.17 -25.64 -5.95
C ASP A 989 19.06 -24.61 -6.16
N PHE A 990 18.29 -24.31 -5.13
CA PHE A 990 17.01 -23.60 -5.24
C PHE A 990 16.88 -22.48 -4.19
N ALA A 991 17.38 -21.28 -4.52
CA ALA A 991 16.94 -19.99 -3.95
C ALA A 991 17.50 -18.73 -4.67
N GLY A 992 17.84 -18.80 -5.97
CA GLY A 992 18.65 -17.78 -6.68
C GLY A 992 18.09 -16.35 -6.85
N THR A 993 16.93 -16.03 -6.29
CA THR A 993 16.39 -14.67 -6.12
C THR A 993 15.51 -14.67 -4.87
N PRO A 994 15.45 -13.60 -4.05
CA PRO A 994 14.64 -13.57 -2.83
C PRO A 994 13.15 -13.70 -3.14
N ARG A 995 12.62 -14.92 -3.04
CA ARG A 995 11.20 -15.16 -2.84
C ARG A 995 10.93 -15.02 -1.35
N GLN A 996 10.45 -13.84 -0.94
CA GLN A 996 9.92 -13.71 0.42
C GLN A 996 8.84 -14.75 0.63
N SER A 997 8.96 -15.54 1.69
CA SER A 997 7.81 -16.26 2.23
C SER A 997 6.70 -15.23 2.50
N GLU A 998 5.58 -15.29 1.77
CA GLU A 998 4.43 -14.41 2.01
C GLU A 998 3.64 -14.85 3.25
N GLY A 999 4.31 -14.86 4.41
CA GLY A 999 3.75 -15.38 5.65
C GLY A 999 3.41 -16.87 5.53
N ALA A 1000 2.12 -17.18 5.41
CA ALA A 1000 1.61 -18.55 5.48
C ALA A 1000 1.90 -19.42 4.23
N ASN A 1001 2.36 -18.84 3.13
CA ASN A 1001 2.56 -19.61 1.88
C ASN A 1001 3.86 -20.43 1.89
N GLY A 1002 4.96 -19.85 2.41
CA GLY A 1002 6.28 -20.51 2.45
C GLY A 1002 7.13 -20.27 1.20
N VAL A 1003 8.22 -21.05 1.10
CA VAL A 1003 9.10 -21.11 -0.07
C VAL A 1003 9.06 -22.53 -0.64
N SER A 1004 8.62 -22.65 -1.89
CA SER A 1004 8.41 -23.93 -2.58
C SER A 1004 9.45 -24.16 -3.69
N ALA A 1005 10.02 -25.36 -3.75
CA ALA A 1005 11.02 -25.77 -4.74
C ALA A 1005 10.74 -27.18 -5.30
N PRO A 1006 11.08 -27.47 -6.57
CA PRO A 1006 10.88 -28.79 -7.20
C PRO A 1006 11.95 -29.79 -6.74
N ILE A 1007 11.98 -30.06 -5.43
CA ILE A 1007 12.84 -31.05 -4.78
C ILE A 1007 11.94 -32.21 -4.34
N ASP A 1008 12.26 -33.42 -4.81
CA ASP A 1008 11.55 -34.63 -4.40
C ASP A 1008 11.81 -35.00 -2.94
N ALA A 1009 10.87 -35.75 -2.35
CA ALA A 1009 11.01 -36.26 -0.99
C ALA A 1009 12.32 -37.05 -0.84
N GLY A 1010 13.10 -36.72 0.20
CA GLY A 1010 14.38 -37.35 0.49
C GLY A 1010 15.55 -36.89 -0.39
N GLN A 1011 15.36 -35.96 -1.33
CA GLN A 1011 16.44 -35.40 -2.16
C GLN A 1011 17.07 -34.11 -1.59
N LEU A 1012 16.51 -33.53 -0.52
CA LEU A 1012 17.05 -32.36 0.16
C LEU A 1012 18.40 -32.71 0.82
N LYS A 1013 19.46 -32.00 0.44
CA LYS A 1013 20.82 -32.15 0.99
C LYS A 1013 21.20 -31.10 2.01
N ALA A 1014 20.70 -29.87 1.84
CA ALA A 1014 20.95 -28.77 2.76
C ALA A 1014 19.76 -27.81 2.76
N LEU A 1015 19.52 -27.20 3.92
CA LEU A 1015 18.50 -26.20 4.17
C LEU A 1015 19.10 -25.14 5.10
N ALA A 1016 18.89 -23.87 4.80
CA ALA A 1016 19.25 -22.76 5.68
C ALA A 1016 18.14 -21.72 5.69
N VAL A 1017 18.06 -20.96 6.79
CA VAL A 1017 17.08 -19.87 6.97
C VAL A 1017 17.82 -18.58 7.34
N TYR A 1018 17.44 -17.48 6.70
CA TYR A 1018 17.96 -16.15 6.99
C TYR A 1018 17.23 -15.53 8.18
N VAL A 1019 17.97 -14.98 9.13
CA VAL A 1019 17.41 -14.28 10.29
C VAL A 1019 17.98 -12.86 10.31
N PRO A 1020 17.15 -11.83 10.10
CA PRO A 1020 17.56 -10.44 10.25
C PRO A 1020 17.77 -10.12 11.73
N LEU A 1021 18.95 -9.61 12.07
CA LEU A 1021 19.36 -9.26 13.43
C LEU A 1021 20.04 -7.88 13.40
N PRO A 1022 19.90 -7.04 14.44
CA PRO A 1022 20.56 -5.73 14.51
C PRO A 1022 22.09 -5.82 14.43
N ALA A 1023 22.68 -6.90 14.96
CA ALA A 1023 24.11 -7.20 14.86
C ALA A 1023 24.57 -7.79 13.50
N GLY A 1024 23.87 -7.44 12.42
CA GLY A 1024 24.03 -8.00 11.08
C GLY A 1024 23.27 -9.31 10.90
N ALA A 1025 22.50 -9.39 9.81
CA ALA A 1025 21.65 -10.51 9.46
C ALA A 1025 22.45 -11.75 9.00
N ARG A 1026 22.00 -12.94 9.40
CA ARG A 1026 22.78 -14.19 9.30
C ARG A 1026 21.93 -15.34 8.77
N TRP A 1027 22.56 -16.25 8.03
CA TRP A 1027 21.97 -17.54 7.71
C TRP A 1027 22.28 -18.52 8.82
N HIS A 1028 21.27 -19.29 9.23
CA HIS A 1028 21.39 -20.38 10.17
C HIS A 1028 21.12 -21.69 9.43
N ASP A 1029 22.09 -22.61 9.50
CA ASP A 1029 21.95 -23.95 8.92
C ASP A 1029 20.87 -24.72 9.69
N VAL A 1030 19.95 -25.33 8.93
CA VAL A 1030 18.93 -26.21 9.46
C VAL A 1030 19.45 -27.64 9.36
N ASP A 1031 19.48 -28.34 10.48
CA ASP A 1031 19.93 -29.72 10.57
C ASP A 1031 18.92 -30.67 9.88
N VAL A 1032 19.11 -30.85 8.56
CA VAL A 1032 18.25 -31.69 7.72
C VAL A 1032 18.24 -33.16 8.13
N SER A 1033 19.20 -33.63 8.94
CA SER A 1033 19.19 -35.01 9.45
C SER A 1033 18.05 -35.29 10.43
N LYS A 1034 17.42 -34.22 10.97
CA LYS A 1034 16.27 -34.27 11.87
C LYS A 1034 14.92 -34.17 11.15
N LEU A 1035 14.92 -34.03 9.82
CA LEU A 1035 13.71 -34.06 9.01
C LEU A 1035 13.24 -35.49 8.76
N ASP A 1036 11.93 -35.68 8.68
CA ASP A 1036 11.37 -36.88 8.05
C ASP A 1036 11.73 -36.85 6.56
N ALA A 1037 12.42 -37.88 6.08
CA ALA A 1037 12.83 -38.01 4.69
C ALA A 1037 11.65 -38.04 3.70
N GLN A 1038 10.42 -38.31 4.16
CA GLN A 1038 9.21 -38.27 3.32
C GLN A 1038 8.44 -36.93 3.41
N ALA A 1039 8.84 -36.01 4.28
CA ALA A 1039 8.13 -34.75 4.46
C ALA A 1039 8.36 -33.78 3.29
N ARG A 1040 7.31 -33.56 2.48
CA ARG A 1040 7.26 -32.49 1.46
C ARG A 1040 6.91 -31.11 2.02
N SER A 1041 6.41 -31.01 3.25
CA SER A 1041 6.07 -29.73 3.89
C SER A 1041 6.80 -29.63 5.23
N VAL A 1042 7.65 -28.62 5.38
CA VAL A 1042 8.59 -28.49 6.50
C VAL A 1042 8.42 -27.15 7.21
N ARG A 1043 8.33 -27.21 8.54
CA ARG A 1043 8.29 -26.05 9.42
C ARG A 1043 9.61 -25.90 10.16
N VAL A 1044 10.13 -24.68 10.13
CA VAL A 1044 11.26 -24.21 10.95
C VAL A 1044 10.72 -23.19 11.97
N ASP A 1045 10.93 -23.45 13.26
CA ASP A 1045 10.66 -22.46 14.31
C ASP A 1045 11.93 -21.73 14.70
N LEU A 1046 11.83 -20.41 14.84
CA LEU A 1046 12.89 -19.52 15.27
C LEU A 1046 12.70 -19.10 16.75
N ASP A 1047 13.81 -19.07 17.48
CA ASP A 1047 13.94 -18.44 18.79
C ASP A 1047 15.21 -17.57 18.79
N VAL A 1048 15.08 -16.32 19.21
CA VAL A 1048 16.16 -15.33 19.17
C VAL A 1048 16.36 -14.81 20.59
N PRO A 1049 17.50 -15.09 21.24
CA PRO A 1049 17.75 -14.66 22.60
C PRO A 1049 17.91 -13.13 22.66
N GLU A 1050 17.45 -12.53 23.75
CA GLU A 1050 17.45 -11.07 23.98
C GLU A 1050 18.84 -10.42 23.85
N ALA A 1051 19.91 -11.16 24.18
CA ALA A 1051 21.29 -10.70 24.00
C ALA A 1051 21.72 -10.58 22.51
N ALA A 1052 20.98 -11.17 21.57
CA ALA A 1052 21.23 -11.11 20.13
C ALA A 1052 20.37 -10.06 19.39
N SER A 1053 19.36 -9.48 20.05
CA SER A 1053 18.62 -8.31 19.57
C SER A 1053 19.32 -6.97 19.89
N LEU A 1054 20.39 -6.98 20.67
CA LEU A 1054 21.19 -5.78 20.96
C LEU A 1054 22.28 -5.53 19.90
N THR A 1055 22.60 -4.26 19.68
CA THR A 1055 23.64 -3.83 18.74
C THR A 1055 25.00 -3.73 19.45
N PRO A 1056 26.09 -4.29 18.89
CA PRO A 1056 27.44 -4.07 19.41
C PRO A 1056 27.82 -2.59 19.37
N LEU A 1057 28.29 -2.05 20.48
CA LEU A 1057 28.69 -0.65 20.61
C LEU A 1057 30.04 -0.55 21.32
N HIS A 1058 31.03 -0.07 20.56
CA HIS A 1058 32.34 0.34 21.06
C HIS A 1058 32.50 1.84 20.79
N MET A 1059 32.19 2.67 21.79
CA MET A 1059 32.17 4.13 21.65
C MET A 1059 33.16 4.78 22.60
N THR A 1060 33.94 5.74 22.12
CA THR A 1060 34.82 6.58 22.96
C THR A 1060 34.30 8.01 22.99
N LEU A 1061 34.03 8.50 24.18
CA LEU A 1061 33.52 9.84 24.48
C LEU A 1061 34.61 10.66 25.17
N ALA A 1062 34.84 11.90 24.76
CA ALA A 1062 35.68 12.83 25.49
C ALA A 1062 34.85 13.53 26.58
N LEU A 1063 35.36 13.54 27.81
CA LEU A 1063 34.80 14.25 28.96
C LEU A 1063 35.20 15.72 28.89
N ARG A 1064 34.21 16.61 28.94
CA ARG A 1064 34.39 18.07 28.92
C ARG A 1064 34.44 18.64 30.35
N GLU A 1065 35.00 19.84 30.49
CA GLU A 1065 35.17 20.50 31.80
C GLU A 1065 33.84 20.84 32.49
N ASP A 1066 32.77 21.01 31.70
CA ASP A 1066 31.39 21.21 32.15
C ASP A 1066 30.67 19.89 32.51
N GLY A 1067 31.34 18.74 32.40
CA GLY A 1067 30.79 17.41 32.67
C GLY A 1067 30.03 16.77 31.51
N ALA A 1068 29.90 17.45 30.35
CA ALA A 1068 29.31 16.88 29.15
C ALA A 1068 30.22 15.81 28.52
N LEU A 1069 29.62 14.85 27.82
CA LEU A 1069 30.33 13.80 27.08
C LEU A 1069 30.23 14.09 25.58
N THR A 1070 31.32 13.93 24.84
CA THR A 1070 31.39 14.32 23.42
C THR A 1070 31.95 13.22 22.53
N ALA A 1071 31.24 12.86 21.45
CA ALA A 1071 31.70 11.94 20.40
C ALA A 1071 31.99 12.71 19.11
N SER A 1072 32.98 12.26 18.33
CA SER A 1072 33.24 12.77 16.98
C SER A 1072 32.78 11.75 15.95
N GLN A 1073 31.81 12.10 15.10
CA GLN A 1073 31.25 11.21 14.08
C GLN A 1073 31.02 12.01 12.78
N GLY A 1074 31.57 11.54 11.67
CA GLY A 1074 31.40 12.16 10.35
C GLY A 1074 31.90 13.62 10.25
N GLY A 1075 32.82 14.05 11.12
CA GLY A 1075 33.29 15.44 11.20
C GLY A 1075 32.36 16.38 11.99
N ARG A 1076 31.33 15.86 12.66
CA ARG A 1076 30.48 16.58 13.62
C ARG A 1076 30.72 16.09 15.03
N GLU A 1077 30.55 16.99 16.00
CA GLU A 1077 30.59 16.68 17.43
C GLU A 1077 29.18 16.43 17.95
N LEU A 1078 28.96 15.26 18.54
CA LEU A 1078 27.74 14.91 19.27
C LEU A 1078 27.97 15.18 20.75
N ARG A 1079 27.10 15.99 21.38
CA ARG A 1079 27.23 16.43 22.77
C ARG A 1079 26.09 15.87 23.62
N TYR A 1080 26.46 15.06 24.61
CA TYR A 1080 25.57 14.45 25.58
C TYR A 1080 25.66 15.24 26.89
N GLU A 1081 24.54 15.77 27.34
CA GLU A 1081 24.43 16.57 28.57
C GLU A 1081 23.75 15.74 29.67
N LYS A 1082 24.27 15.82 30.89
CA LYS A 1082 23.76 15.07 32.05
C LYS A 1082 22.46 15.71 32.55
N GLU A 1083 21.52 14.88 33.01
CA GLU A 1083 20.29 15.32 33.70
C GLU A 1083 20.57 16.00 35.05
#